data_AF-A0A9P1EWM4-F1
#
_entry.id   AF-A0A9P1EWM4-F1
#
_cell.length_a   1.000
_cell.length_b   1.000
_cell.length_c   1.000
_cell.angle_alpha   90.00
_cell.angle_beta   90.00
_cell.angle_gamma   90.00
#
_symmetry.space_group_name_H-M   'P 1'
#
loop_
_entity.id
_entity.type
_entity.pdbx_description
1 polymer ?
#
loop_
_entity_poly.entity_id
_entity_poly.type
_entity_poly.pdbx_seq_one_letter_code
_entity_poly.pdbx_strand_id
1 'polypeptide(L)'
;MHPETQLSYDSQKALIRHMSTDQRLKTLKRIRSKSWRIANGAIPWKFDTVGLSGKCLQLNGTRWYLDFVFSEENPNPNSNPNPEEQKRSRQADRLVENKTKVRVSRGGISREYIVPLCLADVIKQWMRMYLQNGTVIRDLNVSDLTESVPRGAKWNVTNFVGLMFSGWQYVHPAIRHNQLETVTIYHMFSQGYYFKEPMIRGAKKLVINCEFIPTPDNTRLAIEGLEDLHCQQLLFENGAPADVVLIGLAMKWIAQKRAVGTSLILHKVDVDVLLRPGYIMLMHYNAFSSRMREDREFFPTFTRPIDDASELVIKVSRLGQPEQENFQLEMKVHPKGTTIPRPAQMTANRPVAYQALKAILEQSTLVQRKQLARHIPSIRPTDAVIPLDLDSVHFYELDFEVNEQKWAFEWIREQNDDVIQFMPGVCGLTISSPGPRRFHMRVQLEPLAALEKLMRSYLRKGTHVKTVVLWYIPDNLSDDYKIKVDKVKLENCNYDNFKRLLPIIEPTEQLKSIKFIVRQETLKMFEEPMVINSQKIRLQFPYYNSQPIDNIFLNLQNREIHVIHINFPIAEVQKLATHWIRTQRAVGSKFYLWVEEYSYVLDVMELMATEIEAIPSRVKELGNSYFAHCVTLPINACSELVINGAGMKSKWPPFRWTFKMEVMARGSTIPKSKPE
;
A
#
# COMPACT_ATOMS: atom_id res chain seq x y z
N MET A 1 24.22 -37.64 -7.09
CA MET A 1 25.27 -36.64 -7.35
C MET A 1 25.72 -36.07 -6.00
N HIS A 2 27.03 -35.95 -5.77
CA HIS A 2 27.68 -35.79 -4.45
C HIS A 2 27.07 -34.72 -3.53
N PRO A 3 27.06 -34.95 -2.19
CA PRO A 3 26.71 -33.91 -1.22
C PRO A 3 27.86 -32.89 -1.15
N GLU A 4 27.57 -31.65 -1.53
CA GLU A 4 28.50 -30.54 -1.33
C GLU A 4 28.80 -30.38 0.16
N THR A 5 30.03 -30.65 0.56
CA THR A 5 30.55 -30.34 1.89
C THR A 5 30.51 -28.83 2.10
N GLN A 6 29.52 -28.34 2.86
CA GLN A 6 29.48 -26.94 3.28
C GLN A 6 30.67 -26.66 4.21
N LEU A 7 31.60 -25.83 3.75
CA LEU A 7 32.70 -25.32 4.58
C LEU A 7 32.16 -24.66 5.85
N SER A 8 32.77 -24.93 7.01
CA SER A 8 32.43 -24.26 8.27
C SER A 8 32.64 -22.74 8.16
N TYR A 9 31.99 -21.95 9.04
CA TYR A 9 32.15 -20.49 9.06
C TYR A 9 33.61 -20.05 9.24
N ASP A 10 34.38 -20.75 10.08
CA ASP A 10 35.80 -20.45 10.30
C ASP A 10 36.66 -20.83 9.10
N SER A 11 36.34 -21.93 8.41
CA SER A 11 36.98 -22.31 7.15
C SER A 11 36.69 -21.28 6.05
N GLN A 12 35.47 -20.74 5.97
CA GLN A 12 35.11 -19.65 5.06
C GLN A 12 35.91 -18.38 5.38
N LYS A 13 36.03 -18.02 6.66
CA LYS A 13 36.81 -16.86 7.12
C LYS A 13 38.31 -17.02 6.80
N ALA A 14 38.87 -18.21 7.02
CA ALA A 14 40.25 -18.52 6.68
C ALA A 14 40.51 -18.36 5.17
N LEU A 15 39.62 -18.92 4.33
CA LEU A 15 39.75 -18.81 2.87
C LEU A 15 39.71 -17.35 2.40
N ILE A 16 38.77 -16.55 2.94
CA ILE A 16 38.62 -15.14 2.57
C ILE A 16 39.83 -14.30 3.01
N ARG A 17 40.51 -14.64 4.11
CA ARG A 17 41.73 -13.94 4.56
C ARG A 17 42.89 -14.04 3.56
N HIS A 18 42.93 -15.11 2.76
CA HIS A 18 43.96 -15.32 1.75
C HIS A 18 43.58 -14.82 0.36
N MET A 19 42.34 -14.34 0.16
CA MET A 19 41.89 -13.79 -1.11
C MET A 19 42.34 -12.33 -1.27
N SER A 20 42.80 -11.99 -2.48
CA SER A 20 42.94 -10.58 -2.87
C SER A 20 41.58 -9.88 -2.93
N THR A 21 41.57 -8.55 -2.86
CA THR A 21 40.35 -7.72 -2.97
C THR A 21 39.53 -8.06 -4.23
N ASP A 22 40.20 -8.29 -5.36
CA ASP A 22 39.55 -8.70 -6.62
C ASP A 22 38.99 -10.12 -6.56
N GLN A 23 39.70 -11.06 -5.95
CA GLN A 23 39.20 -12.42 -5.74
C GLN A 23 37.96 -12.42 -4.84
N ARG A 24 37.94 -11.62 -3.77
CA ARG A 24 36.77 -11.44 -2.90
C ARG A 24 35.57 -10.90 -3.66
N LEU A 25 35.77 -9.85 -4.49
CA LEU A 25 34.71 -9.27 -5.32
C LEU A 25 34.15 -10.24 -6.35
N LYS A 26 35.02 -11.00 -7.04
CA LYS A 26 34.60 -12.04 -8.00
C LYS A 26 33.85 -13.18 -7.30
N THR A 27 34.30 -13.57 -6.11
CA THR A 27 33.67 -14.63 -5.30
C THR A 27 32.28 -14.22 -4.82
N LEU A 28 32.09 -12.99 -4.33
CA LEU A 28 30.78 -12.47 -3.90
C LEU A 28 29.75 -12.37 -5.02
N LYS A 29 30.20 -12.13 -6.27
CA LYS A 29 29.31 -12.11 -7.44
C LYS A 29 28.81 -13.51 -7.81
N ARG A 30 29.65 -14.54 -7.61
CA ARG A 30 29.34 -15.93 -7.96
C ARG A 30 28.59 -16.68 -6.85
N ILE A 31 28.93 -16.41 -5.58
CA ILE A 31 28.35 -17.14 -4.44
C ILE A 31 27.09 -16.42 -3.93
N ARG A 32 25.94 -17.10 -4.02
CA ARG A 32 24.66 -16.64 -3.45
C ARG A 32 24.46 -16.98 -1.97
N SER A 33 25.39 -17.73 -1.36
CA SER A 33 25.30 -18.14 0.05
C SER A 33 25.37 -16.95 1.01
N LYS A 34 24.43 -16.92 1.97
CA LYS A 34 24.36 -15.93 3.04
C LYS A 34 25.54 -16.03 4.02
N SER A 35 26.04 -17.24 4.30
CA SER A 35 27.16 -17.45 5.24
C SER A 35 28.45 -16.82 4.72
N TRP A 36 28.73 -16.94 3.42
CA TRP A 36 29.91 -16.36 2.77
C TRP A 36 29.89 -14.83 2.79
N ARG A 37 28.71 -14.21 2.65
CA ARG A 37 28.56 -12.76 2.75
C ARG A 37 28.81 -12.24 4.16
N ILE A 38 28.36 -12.99 5.17
CA ILE A 38 28.60 -12.67 6.59
C ILE A 38 30.09 -12.85 6.93
N ALA A 39 30.69 -13.98 6.56
CA ALA A 39 32.12 -14.25 6.77
C ALA A 39 33.00 -13.20 6.07
N ASN A 40 32.64 -12.77 4.85
CA ASN A 40 33.35 -11.72 4.14
C ASN A 40 33.22 -10.35 4.80
N GLY A 41 32.05 -10.04 5.37
CA GLY A 41 31.82 -8.79 6.11
C GLY A 41 32.54 -8.72 7.45
N ALA A 42 33.15 -9.82 7.92
CA ALA A 42 33.91 -9.89 9.18
C ALA A 42 35.43 -9.79 8.98
N ILE A 43 35.91 -9.59 7.75
CA ILE A 43 37.34 -9.45 7.42
C ILE A 43 37.57 -8.09 6.78
N PRO A 44 38.45 -7.23 7.34
CA PRO A 44 38.74 -5.92 6.78
C PRO A 44 39.17 -5.99 5.31
N TRP A 45 38.83 -4.97 4.54
CA TRP A 45 39.33 -4.83 3.18
C TRP A 45 40.74 -4.22 3.22
N LYS A 46 41.56 -4.55 2.21
CA LYS A 46 42.85 -3.90 1.98
C LYS A 46 42.81 -3.26 0.60
N PHE A 47 43.08 -1.96 0.55
CA PHE A 47 43.15 -1.21 -0.70
C PHE A 47 44.57 -0.68 -0.83
N ASP A 48 45.18 -0.93 -1.98
CA ASP A 48 46.53 -0.48 -2.31
C ASP A 48 46.50 1.00 -2.71
N THR A 49 45.49 1.44 -3.47
CA THR A 49 45.31 2.85 -3.84
C THR A 49 43.87 3.32 -3.63
N VAL A 50 43.71 4.48 -3.00
CA VAL A 50 42.44 5.20 -2.88
C VAL A 50 42.62 6.62 -3.40
N GLY A 51 41.85 6.99 -4.42
CA GLY A 51 41.85 8.33 -5.02
C GLY A 51 40.47 8.97 -4.92
N LEU A 52 40.40 10.21 -4.46
CA LEU A 52 39.19 11.04 -4.51
C LEU A 52 39.47 12.26 -5.38
N SER A 53 38.68 12.43 -6.43
CA SER A 53 38.74 13.60 -7.31
C SER A 53 37.31 13.97 -7.75
N GLY A 54 36.83 15.12 -7.29
CA GLY A 54 35.46 15.59 -7.54
C GLY A 54 34.38 14.56 -7.17
N LYS A 55 33.55 14.18 -8.16
CA LYS A 55 32.50 13.15 -8.03
C LYS A 55 33.00 11.71 -8.22
N CYS A 56 34.31 11.51 -8.39
CA CYS A 56 34.91 10.23 -8.70
C CYS A 56 35.70 9.67 -7.51
N LEU A 57 35.32 8.48 -7.06
CA LEU A 57 36.10 7.68 -6.12
C LEU A 57 36.81 6.55 -6.88
N GLN A 58 38.13 6.46 -6.75
CA GLN A 58 38.95 5.40 -7.33
C GLN A 58 39.47 4.48 -6.23
N LEU A 59 39.23 3.16 -6.34
CA LEU A 59 39.75 2.14 -5.43
C LEU A 59 40.50 1.08 -6.25
N ASN A 60 41.81 0.91 -6.01
CA ASN A 60 42.69 -0.01 -6.76
C ASN A 60 42.50 0.10 -8.28
N GLY A 61 42.53 1.32 -8.81
CA GLY A 61 42.32 1.59 -10.23
C GLY A 61 40.86 1.64 -10.70
N THR A 62 39.89 1.16 -9.92
CA THR A 62 38.46 1.15 -10.29
C THR A 62 37.77 2.47 -9.92
N ARG A 63 37.21 3.18 -10.90
CA ARG A 63 36.48 4.44 -10.72
C ARG A 63 34.97 4.23 -10.48
N TRP A 64 34.41 5.04 -9.58
CA TRP A 64 33.00 5.12 -9.22
C TRP A 64 32.56 6.57 -9.27
N TYR A 65 31.43 6.87 -9.91
CA TYR A 65 30.93 8.24 -10.08
C TYR A 65 29.66 8.47 -9.25
N LEU A 66 29.57 9.63 -8.61
CA LEU A 66 28.46 10.08 -7.77
C LEU A 66 27.73 11.25 -8.43
N ASP A 67 26.53 11.02 -8.93
CA ASP A 67 25.67 12.07 -9.50
C ASP A 67 24.55 12.46 -8.54
N PHE A 68 24.33 13.76 -8.37
CA PHE A 68 23.24 14.31 -7.56
C PHE A 68 22.12 14.73 -8.48
N VAL A 69 20.91 14.24 -8.19
CA VAL A 69 19.70 14.63 -8.91
C VAL A 69 18.85 15.46 -7.95
N PHE A 70 18.83 16.77 -8.14
CA PHE A 70 17.94 17.67 -7.40
C PHE A 70 16.57 17.66 -8.07
N SER A 71 15.50 17.50 -7.28
CA SER A 71 14.15 17.79 -7.76
C SER A 71 13.87 19.28 -7.52
N GLU A 72 13.71 20.05 -8.58
CA GLU A 72 13.22 21.43 -8.46
C GLU A 72 11.74 21.40 -8.08
N GLU A 73 11.42 21.67 -6.82
CA GLU A 73 10.10 22.19 -6.45
C GLU A 73 10.20 23.72 -6.56
N ASN A 74 9.45 24.30 -7.50
CA ASN A 74 9.39 25.75 -7.74
C ASN A 74 8.73 26.47 -6.55
N PRO A 75 9.42 27.37 -5.82
CA PRO A 75 8.76 28.21 -4.83
C PRO A 75 8.02 29.37 -5.51
N ASN A 76 6.83 29.68 -5.00
CA ASN A 76 5.94 30.73 -5.46
C ASN A 76 6.61 32.12 -5.38
N PRO A 77 6.71 32.90 -6.47
CA PRO A 77 7.50 34.14 -6.51
C PRO A 77 6.89 35.36 -5.79
N ASN A 78 5.74 35.23 -5.11
CA ASN A 78 4.97 36.39 -4.60
C ASN A 78 4.87 36.55 -3.07
N SER A 79 5.69 35.89 -2.25
CA SER A 79 5.73 36.17 -0.81
C SER A 79 6.87 37.13 -0.45
N ASN A 80 6.55 38.32 0.04
CA ASN A 80 7.52 39.28 0.58
C ASN A 80 7.51 39.14 2.12
N PRO A 81 8.48 38.45 2.75
CA PRO A 81 8.38 38.12 4.16
C PRO A 81 8.93 39.23 5.06
N ASN A 82 8.31 39.37 6.23
CA ASN A 82 8.66 40.30 7.30
C ASN A 82 10.13 40.09 7.77
N PRO A 83 10.94 41.16 7.99
CA PRO A 83 12.31 41.07 8.48
C PRO A 83 12.50 40.27 9.79
N GLU A 84 11.48 40.22 10.65
CA GLU A 84 11.54 39.41 11.88
C GLU A 84 11.29 37.91 11.64
N GLU A 85 10.47 37.56 10.64
CA GLU A 85 10.33 36.17 10.18
C GLU A 85 11.59 35.66 9.48
N GLN A 86 12.31 36.52 8.75
CA GLN A 86 13.63 36.14 8.21
C GLN A 86 14.66 35.84 9.30
N LYS A 87 14.59 36.48 10.46
CA LYS A 87 15.47 36.18 11.60
C LYS A 87 15.08 34.87 12.31
N ARG A 88 13.78 34.57 12.43
CA ARG A 88 13.29 33.32 13.03
C ARG A 88 13.41 32.11 12.09
N SER A 89 13.16 32.27 10.78
CA SER A 89 13.34 31.23 9.75
C SER A 89 14.81 30.82 9.64
N ARG A 90 15.77 31.77 9.68
CA ARG A 90 17.20 31.45 9.63
C ARG A 90 17.70 30.64 10.83
N GLN A 91 16.97 30.61 11.93
CA GLN A 91 17.28 29.81 13.12
C GLN A 91 16.55 28.45 13.13
N ALA A 92 15.40 28.34 12.44
CA ALA A 92 14.62 27.11 12.29
C ALA A 92 14.98 26.26 11.05
N ASP A 93 15.49 26.86 9.98
CA ASP A 93 15.85 26.19 8.71
C ASP A 93 17.13 25.33 8.76
N ARG A 94 17.70 25.11 9.95
CA ARG A 94 18.82 24.17 10.13
C ARG A 94 18.39 22.73 10.40
N LEU A 95 17.09 22.41 10.45
CA LEU A 95 16.58 21.07 10.77
C LEU A 95 15.46 20.54 9.85
N VAL A 96 15.35 21.03 8.60
CA VAL A 96 14.49 20.39 7.59
C VAL A 96 15.29 19.33 6.83
N GLU A 97 14.90 18.06 6.95
CA GLU A 97 15.48 16.91 6.26
C GLU A 97 15.25 16.98 4.74
N ASN A 98 16.15 17.66 4.01
CA ASN A 98 16.19 17.56 2.56
C ASN A 98 16.68 16.14 2.16
N LYS A 99 15.75 15.33 1.64
CA LYS A 99 16.05 14.03 1.04
C LYS A 99 16.71 14.24 -0.32
N THR A 100 18.00 13.93 -0.43
CA THR A 100 18.76 14.05 -1.68
C THR A 100 18.77 12.71 -2.42
N LYS A 101 18.42 12.71 -3.71
CA LYS A 101 18.59 11.54 -4.58
C LYS A 101 20.03 11.49 -5.12
N VAL A 102 20.72 10.39 -4.83
CA VAL A 102 22.10 10.13 -5.24
C VAL A 102 22.12 8.94 -6.19
N ARG A 103 22.63 9.15 -7.40
CA ARG A 103 22.85 8.10 -8.40
C ARG A 103 24.32 7.69 -8.37
N VAL A 104 24.58 6.42 -8.10
CA VAL A 104 25.93 5.83 -8.14
C VAL A 104 26.07 5.04 -9.43
N SER A 105 27.08 5.33 -10.24
CA SER A 105 27.32 4.66 -11.52
C SER A 105 28.69 4.01 -11.62
N ARG A 106 28.73 2.85 -12.29
CA ARG A 106 29.96 2.12 -12.63
C ARG A 106 29.77 1.36 -13.95
N GLY A 107 30.63 1.64 -14.93
CA GLY A 107 30.69 0.88 -16.19
C GLY A 107 29.33 0.76 -16.90
N GLY A 108 28.57 1.86 -16.96
CA GLY A 108 27.24 1.90 -17.59
C GLY A 108 26.06 1.42 -16.72
N ILE A 109 26.31 0.90 -15.51
CA ILE A 109 25.25 0.49 -14.58
C ILE A 109 25.08 1.56 -13.51
N SER A 110 23.85 2.07 -13.33
CA SER A 110 23.50 3.07 -12.32
C SER A 110 22.51 2.53 -11.28
N ARG A 111 22.60 3.01 -10.03
CA ARG A 111 21.63 2.77 -8.96
C ARG A 111 21.35 4.05 -8.19
N GLU A 112 20.10 4.29 -7.85
CA GLU A 112 19.65 5.48 -7.14
C GLU A 112 19.36 5.18 -5.67
N TYR A 113 19.75 6.10 -4.79
CA TYR A 113 19.54 6.05 -3.35
C TYR A 113 18.94 7.38 -2.89
N ILE A 114 18.02 7.33 -1.93
CA ILE A 114 17.51 8.52 -1.25
C ILE A 114 18.22 8.60 0.09
N VAL A 115 18.97 9.67 0.32
CA VAL A 115 19.72 9.90 1.55
C VAL A 115 19.32 11.23 2.17
N PRO A 116 18.99 11.27 3.46
CA PRO A 116 19.03 12.54 4.20
C PRO A 116 20.52 12.91 4.32
N LEU A 117 20.88 14.20 4.23
CA LEU A 117 22.23 14.78 4.47
C LEU A 117 23.01 15.26 3.22
N CYS A 118 24.00 16.13 3.49
CA CYS A 118 24.87 16.79 2.52
C CYS A 118 25.94 15.84 1.90
N LEU A 119 26.56 16.25 0.79
CA LEU A 119 27.60 15.49 0.05
C LEU A 119 28.69 14.89 0.96
N ALA A 120 29.20 15.66 1.92
CA ALA A 120 30.25 15.21 2.83
C ALA A 120 29.78 14.07 3.75
N ASP A 121 28.52 14.09 4.18
CA ASP A 121 27.95 13.05 5.06
C ASP A 121 27.52 11.81 4.30
N VAL A 122 27.07 11.96 3.05
CA VAL A 122 26.85 10.82 2.14
C VAL A 122 28.15 10.08 1.87
N ILE A 123 29.24 10.81 1.59
CA ILE A 123 30.59 10.23 1.43
C ILE A 123 31.04 9.57 2.74
N LYS A 124 30.87 10.21 3.91
CA LYS A 124 31.20 9.61 5.22
C LYS A 124 30.39 8.34 5.50
N GLN A 125 29.09 8.32 5.22
CA GLN A 125 28.23 7.17 5.49
C GLN A 125 28.51 6.03 4.52
N TRP A 126 28.78 6.33 3.25
CA TRP A 126 29.25 5.35 2.27
C TRP A 126 30.62 4.79 2.67
N MET A 127 31.56 5.64 3.08
CA MET A 127 32.86 5.22 3.62
C MET A 127 32.70 4.35 4.87
N ARG A 128 31.81 4.69 5.81
CA ARG A 128 31.53 3.85 7.00
C ARG A 128 30.92 2.48 6.64
N MET A 129 30.16 2.40 5.54
CA MET A 129 29.58 1.14 5.07
C MET A 129 30.61 0.20 4.45
N TYR A 130 31.64 0.74 3.80
CA TYR A 130 32.61 -0.06 3.02
C TYR A 130 34.01 -0.13 3.67
N LEU A 131 34.36 0.82 4.54
CA LEU A 131 35.60 0.87 5.32
C LEU A 131 35.23 0.61 6.79
N GLN A 132 35.34 -0.65 7.22
CA GLN A 132 35.18 -1.02 8.62
C GLN A 132 36.46 -0.74 9.42
N ASN A 133 36.34 -0.70 10.76
CA ASN A 133 37.48 -0.62 11.68
C ASN A 133 38.55 -1.67 11.31
N GLY A 134 39.78 -1.20 11.06
CA GLY A 134 40.92 -2.04 10.66
C GLY A 134 41.19 -2.12 9.15
N THR A 135 40.51 -1.32 8.32
CA THR A 135 40.84 -1.17 6.90
C THR A 135 42.18 -0.47 6.73
N VAL A 136 43.11 -1.09 6.00
CA VAL A 136 44.44 -0.53 5.73
C VAL A 136 44.45 0.06 4.33
N ILE A 137 44.75 1.36 4.23
CA ILE A 137 44.95 2.10 2.99
C ILE A 137 46.45 2.38 2.89
N ARG A 138 47.10 1.95 1.80
CA ARG A 138 48.53 2.17 1.61
C ARG A 138 48.83 3.55 1.04
N ASP A 139 48.15 3.93 -0.04
CA ASP A 139 48.31 5.24 -0.66
C ASP A 139 46.94 5.95 -0.80
N LEU A 140 46.82 7.15 -0.21
CA LEU A 140 45.66 8.04 -0.33
C LEU A 140 46.06 9.28 -1.13
N ASN A 141 45.43 9.49 -2.29
CA ASN A 141 45.61 10.69 -3.09
C ASN A 141 44.33 11.54 -3.07
N VAL A 142 44.44 12.77 -2.58
CA VAL A 142 43.34 13.74 -2.50
C VAL A 142 43.76 14.98 -3.28
N SER A 143 43.11 15.24 -4.41
CA SER A 143 43.32 16.46 -5.19
C SER A 143 41.97 17.13 -5.49
N ASP A 144 41.95 18.45 -5.34
CA ASP A 144 40.83 19.38 -5.54
C ASP A 144 39.64 19.25 -4.57
N LEU A 145 39.72 20.01 -3.47
CA LEU A 145 38.63 20.25 -2.51
C LEU A 145 38.44 21.76 -2.22
N THR A 146 38.79 22.61 -3.18
CA THR A 146 38.55 24.05 -3.12
C THR A 146 37.76 24.48 -4.34
N GLU A 147 36.43 24.56 -4.19
CA GLU A 147 35.53 25.56 -4.78
C GLU A 147 34.07 25.13 -4.58
N SER A 148 33.46 25.58 -3.48
CA SER A 148 32.00 25.74 -3.40
C SER A 148 31.61 26.61 -2.20
N VAL A 149 31.73 27.93 -2.36
CA VAL A 149 30.96 28.93 -1.58
C VAL A 149 30.38 29.94 -2.59
N PRO A 150 29.09 30.30 -2.51
CA PRO A 150 28.41 31.08 -3.55
C PRO A 150 28.58 32.59 -3.34
N ARG A 151 28.91 33.33 -4.40
CA ARG A 151 28.61 34.77 -4.54
C ARG A 151 28.32 35.10 -6.01
N GLY A 152 27.36 36.00 -6.20
CA GLY A 152 26.55 36.07 -7.41
C GLY A 152 27.24 36.66 -8.63
N ALA A 153 26.68 36.29 -9.80
CA ALA A 153 26.68 37.09 -11.02
C ALA A 153 25.63 36.52 -11.99
N LYS A 154 24.85 37.42 -12.61
CA LYS A 154 23.98 37.15 -13.77
C LYS A 154 24.86 36.70 -14.96
N TRP A 155 24.38 35.99 -15.98
CA TRP A 155 23.79 36.55 -17.22
C TRP A 155 23.27 35.44 -18.16
N ASN A 156 22.04 35.63 -18.66
CA ASN A 156 21.46 35.55 -20.02
C ASN A 156 21.98 34.57 -21.12
N VAL A 157 21.07 33.80 -21.75
CA VAL A 157 21.20 33.24 -23.12
C VAL A 157 19.81 33.13 -23.80
N THR A 158 19.70 33.58 -25.05
CA THR A 158 18.47 33.63 -25.88
C THR A 158 18.66 32.89 -27.24
N ASN A 159 17.67 32.06 -27.61
CA ASN A 159 17.13 31.61 -28.93
C ASN A 159 18.01 31.03 -30.07
N PHE A 160 17.51 29.96 -30.77
CA PHE A 160 16.86 30.03 -32.12
C PHE A 160 16.35 28.66 -32.66
N VAL A 161 15.34 28.69 -33.56
CA VAL A 161 14.58 27.57 -34.20
C VAL A 161 14.82 27.52 -35.73
N GLY A 162 14.59 26.37 -36.40
CA GLY A 162 14.46 26.29 -37.88
C GLY A 162 13.62 25.10 -38.41
N LEU A 163 12.78 25.37 -39.44
CA LEU A 163 11.72 24.55 -40.11
C LEU A 163 12.12 24.04 -41.53
N MET A 164 11.35 23.08 -42.10
CA MET A 164 10.82 22.97 -43.52
C MET A 164 10.31 21.50 -43.79
N PHE A 165 9.20 21.17 -44.51
CA PHE A 165 8.90 21.33 -45.96
C PHE A 165 7.41 21.07 -46.38
N SER A 166 7.10 21.43 -47.65
CA SER A 166 5.91 21.46 -48.57
C SER A 166 5.01 20.20 -48.74
N GLY A 167 3.81 20.15 -49.36
CA GLY A 167 2.98 21.04 -50.22
C GLY A 167 2.59 20.37 -51.56
N TRP A 168 1.32 19.94 -51.80
CA TRP A 168 0.75 19.46 -53.10
C TRP A 168 -0.78 19.71 -53.21
N GLN A 169 -1.28 20.05 -54.42
CA GLN A 169 -2.70 20.17 -54.81
C GLN A 169 -3.14 18.96 -55.67
N TYR A 170 -4.40 18.53 -55.58
CA TYR A 170 -5.02 17.54 -56.49
C TYR A 170 -6.40 17.99 -56.99
N VAL A 171 -6.69 17.64 -58.25
CA VAL A 171 -7.93 17.87 -59.01
C VAL A 171 -8.90 16.69 -58.80
N HIS A 172 -10.20 16.96 -58.64
CA HIS A 172 -11.24 15.94 -58.46
C HIS A 172 -11.54 15.14 -59.74
N PRO A 173 -11.72 13.80 -59.68
CA PRO A 173 -12.42 13.05 -60.71
C PRO A 173 -13.92 12.92 -60.38
N ALA A 174 -14.77 13.09 -61.39
CA ALA A 174 -16.19 12.76 -61.31
C ALA A 174 -16.41 11.28 -61.68
N ILE A 175 -17.15 10.54 -60.85
CA ILE A 175 -17.57 9.16 -61.12
C ILE A 175 -19.09 9.15 -61.32
N ARG A 176 -19.58 8.62 -62.44
CA ARG A 176 -20.99 8.26 -62.64
C ARG A 176 -21.13 6.74 -62.56
N HIS A 177 -22.08 6.26 -61.77
CA HIS A 177 -22.41 4.83 -61.66
C HIS A 177 -23.88 4.60 -62.07
N ASN A 178 -24.14 3.62 -62.94
CA ASN A 178 -25.42 3.42 -63.64
C ASN A 178 -26.35 2.36 -62.99
N GLN A 179 -26.25 2.12 -61.68
CA GLN A 179 -27.19 1.23 -60.97
C GLN A 179 -27.70 1.90 -59.69
N LEU A 180 -29.01 2.14 -59.65
CA LEU A 180 -29.71 2.94 -58.62
C LEU A 180 -29.87 2.24 -57.25
N GLU A 181 -29.50 0.96 -57.11
CA GLU A 181 -29.84 0.20 -55.90
C GLU A 181 -28.78 0.24 -54.79
N THR A 182 -27.49 0.29 -55.13
CA THR A 182 -26.39 0.37 -54.16
C THR A 182 -25.32 1.33 -54.65
N VAL A 183 -24.94 2.29 -53.80
CA VAL A 183 -23.82 3.20 -54.04
C VAL A 183 -22.70 2.84 -53.06
N THR A 184 -21.48 2.62 -53.56
CA THR A 184 -20.29 2.40 -52.74
C THR A 184 -19.35 3.58 -52.89
N ILE A 185 -18.95 4.18 -51.77
CA ILE A 185 -18.02 5.31 -51.74
C ILE A 185 -16.73 4.87 -51.06
N TYR A 186 -15.60 5.05 -51.75
CA TYR A 186 -14.25 4.83 -51.23
C TYR A 186 -13.58 6.21 -51.04
N HIS A 187 -13.18 6.55 -49.82
CA HIS A 187 -12.48 7.81 -49.55
C HIS A 187 -11.44 7.72 -48.43
N MET A 188 -10.32 8.43 -48.62
CA MET A 188 -9.32 8.74 -47.58
C MET A 188 -9.62 10.13 -47.01
N PHE A 189 -9.86 10.22 -45.70
CA PHE A 189 -10.13 11.49 -45.02
C PHE A 189 -8.84 12.04 -44.38
N SER A 190 -8.28 13.12 -44.90
CA SER A 190 -7.20 13.87 -44.23
C SER A 190 -7.58 15.31 -43.84
N GLN A 191 -8.62 15.90 -44.44
CA GLN A 191 -9.18 17.21 -44.08
C GLN A 191 -10.71 17.20 -44.30
N GLY A 192 -11.50 17.85 -43.43
CA GLY A 192 -12.97 17.71 -43.38
C GLY A 192 -13.72 18.08 -44.66
N TYR A 193 -14.82 17.37 -44.94
CA TYR A 193 -15.68 17.58 -46.12
C TYR A 193 -17.17 17.54 -45.76
N TYR A 194 -17.98 18.22 -46.59
CA TYR A 194 -19.45 18.27 -46.53
C TYR A 194 -20.07 17.33 -47.57
N PHE A 195 -21.03 16.49 -47.18
CA PHE A 195 -21.91 15.83 -48.15
C PHE A 195 -23.01 16.82 -48.58
N LYS A 196 -23.02 17.25 -49.85
CA LYS A 196 -24.15 18.01 -50.41
C LYS A 196 -25.20 17.04 -51.00
N GLU A 197 -26.46 17.34 -50.71
CA GLU A 197 -27.67 16.55 -51.01
C GLU A 197 -27.88 16.05 -52.47
N PRO A 198 -27.45 16.73 -53.57
CA PRO A 198 -27.91 16.33 -54.90
C PRO A 198 -27.27 15.06 -55.48
N MET A 199 -26.27 14.44 -54.83
CA MET A 199 -25.58 13.26 -55.38
C MET A 199 -26.15 11.87 -54.99
N ILE A 200 -27.04 11.78 -53.99
CA ILE A 200 -27.43 10.47 -53.39
C ILE A 200 -28.96 10.31 -53.24
N ARG A 201 -29.78 10.97 -54.07
CA ARG A 201 -31.23 10.73 -54.07
C ARG A 201 -31.57 9.41 -54.78
N GLY A 202 -32.23 8.49 -54.08
CA GLY A 202 -32.80 7.25 -54.63
C GLY A 202 -32.09 5.94 -54.25
N ALA A 203 -30.93 6.00 -53.58
CA ALA A 203 -30.22 4.79 -53.16
C ALA A 203 -30.94 4.09 -52.00
N LYS A 204 -31.32 2.82 -52.19
CA LYS A 204 -31.90 1.99 -51.12
C LYS A 204 -30.84 1.62 -50.07
N LYS A 205 -29.61 1.32 -50.52
CA LYS A 205 -28.46 0.98 -49.68
C LYS A 205 -27.26 1.85 -50.03
N LEU A 206 -26.63 2.44 -49.02
CA LEU A 206 -25.37 3.16 -49.14
C LEU A 206 -24.30 2.42 -48.34
N VAL A 207 -23.21 2.03 -49.01
CA VAL A 207 -22.05 1.39 -48.37
C VAL A 207 -20.90 2.37 -48.37
N ILE A 208 -20.42 2.71 -47.19
CA ILE A 208 -19.29 3.61 -47.00
C ILE A 208 -18.12 2.79 -46.46
N ASN A 209 -17.06 2.68 -47.27
CA ASN A 209 -15.83 2.01 -46.87
C ASN A 209 -14.79 3.09 -46.56
N CYS A 210 -14.42 3.21 -45.29
CA CYS A 210 -13.48 4.24 -44.83
C CYS A 210 -12.21 3.56 -44.31
N GLU A 211 -11.05 3.98 -44.77
CA GLU A 211 -9.79 3.67 -44.09
C GLU A 211 -9.35 4.91 -43.31
N PHE A 212 -9.22 4.78 -41.99
CA PHE A 212 -8.83 5.88 -41.13
C PHE A 212 -7.33 5.82 -40.80
N ILE A 213 -6.59 6.89 -41.12
CA ILE A 213 -5.20 7.06 -40.71
C ILE A 213 -5.17 7.94 -39.46
N PRO A 214 -4.74 7.45 -38.29
CA PRO A 214 -4.69 8.26 -37.08
C PRO A 214 -3.65 9.38 -37.22
N THR A 215 -4.05 10.62 -36.93
CA THR A 215 -3.12 11.76 -36.80
C THR A 215 -2.55 11.84 -35.37
N PRO A 216 -1.35 12.44 -35.18
CA PRO A 216 -0.67 12.49 -33.87
C PRO A 216 -1.46 13.17 -32.75
N ASP A 217 -2.41 14.03 -33.09
CA ASP A 217 -3.08 14.93 -32.13
C ASP A 217 -4.46 14.41 -31.68
N ASN A 218 -4.89 13.25 -32.19
CA ASN A 218 -6.20 12.65 -31.89
C ASN A 218 -7.43 13.56 -32.16
N THR A 219 -7.26 14.66 -32.90
CA THR A 219 -8.34 15.56 -33.33
C THR A 219 -9.16 14.88 -34.41
N ARG A 220 -10.40 14.51 -34.06
CA ARG A 220 -11.31 13.74 -34.93
C ARG A 220 -12.19 14.69 -35.75
N LEU A 221 -12.27 14.43 -37.05
CA LEU A 221 -13.15 15.14 -37.98
C LEU A 221 -14.59 14.65 -37.80
N ALA A 222 -15.54 15.55 -37.55
CA ALA A 222 -16.96 15.27 -37.65
C ALA A 222 -17.33 15.15 -39.14
N ILE A 223 -18.05 14.09 -39.53
CA ILE A 223 -18.62 13.98 -40.87
C ILE A 223 -20.00 14.63 -40.84
N GLU A 224 -20.06 15.92 -41.13
CA GLU A 224 -21.32 16.67 -41.19
C GLU A 224 -22.14 16.25 -42.43
N GLY A 225 -23.43 15.94 -42.25
CA GLY A 225 -24.39 15.67 -43.32
C GLY A 225 -24.78 14.20 -43.51
N LEU A 226 -24.21 13.26 -42.76
CA LEU A 226 -24.59 11.83 -42.79
C LEU A 226 -26.04 11.60 -42.33
N GLU A 227 -26.43 12.34 -41.31
CA GLU A 227 -27.78 12.49 -40.77
C GLU A 227 -28.89 12.89 -41.76
N ASP A 228 -28.55 13.57 -42.86
CA ASP A 228 -29.50 14.12 -43.84
C ASP A 228 -29.65 13.15 -45.03
N LEU A 229 -28.96 12.01 -45.01
CA LEU A 229 -29.09 10.98 -46.03
C LEU A 229 -30.42 10.24 -45.92
N HIS A 230 -31.20 10.21 -47.00
CA HIS A 230 -32.50 9.54 -47.09
C HIS A 230 -32.41 8.08 -47.59
N CYS A 231 -31.38 7.32 -47.15
CA CYS A 231 -31.26 5.90 -47.48
C CYS A 231 -31.99 5.01 -46.46
N GLN A 232 -32.46 3.83 -46.90
CA GLN A 232 -33.09 2.84 -46.01
C GLN A 232 -32.04 2.03 -45.23
N GLN A 233 -30.87 1.80 -45.82
CA GLN A 233 -29.77 1.08 -45.17
C GLN A 233 -28.45 1.82 -45.35
N LEU A 234 -27.78 2.12 -44.25
CA LEU A 234 -26.44 2.68 -44.22
C LEU A 234 -25.48 1.65 -43.62
N LEU A 235 -24.46 1.26 -44.36
CA LEU A 235 -23.45 0.28 -43.92
C LEU A 235 -22.08 0.93 -43.89
N PHE A 236 -21.42 0.90 -42.73
CA PHE A 236 -20.02 1.27 -42.59
C PHE A 236 -19.15 0.03 -42.47
N GLU A 237 -18.16 -0.08 -43.34
CA GLU A 237 -17.13 -1.10 -43.29
C GLU A 237 -15.79 -0.47 -42.86
N ASN A 238 -15.10 -1.13 -41.92
CA ASN A 238 -13.74 -0.81 -41.45
C ASN A 238 -13.57 0.50 -40.63
N GLY A 239 -14.05 0.52 -39.39
CA GLY A 239 -13.45 1.40 -38.36
C GLY A 239 -13.86 2.89 -38.36
N ALA A 240 -15.13 3.21 -38.60
CA ALA A 240 -15.65 4.56 -38.35
C ALA A 240 -15.55 4.94 -36.84
N PRO A 241 -15.30 6.21 -36.49
CA PRO A 241 -15.40 6.69 -35.11
C PRO A 241 -16.87 6.64 -34.68
N ALA A 242 -17.26 5.52 -34.08
CA ALA A 242 -18.65 5.21 -33.75
C ALA A 242 -19.23 6.14 -32.68
N ASP A 243 -18.40 6.76 -31.82
CA ASP A 243 -18.84 7.43 -30.60
C ASP A 243 -19.64 8.72 -30.85
N VAL A 244 -19.15 9.64 -31.68
CA VAL A 244 -19.82 10.93 -31.94
C VAL A 244 -20.90 10.80 -33.02
N VAL A 245 -20.63 9.98 -34.04
CA VAL A 245 -21.50 9.82 -35.21
C VAL A 245 -22.78 9.05 -34.86
N LEU A 246 -22.70 7.98 -34.06
CA LEU A 246 -23.89 7.19 -33.68
C LEU A 246 -24.90 7.98 -32.85
N ILE A 247 -24.43 8.79 -31.90
CA ILE A 247 -25.31 9.51 -30.98
C ILE A 247 -26.01 10.64 -31.71
N GLY A 248 -25.26 11.39 -32.53
CA GLY A 248 -25.83 12.42 -33.41
C GLY A 248 -26.89 11.82 -34.34
N LEU A 249 -26.57 10.72 -35.01
CA LEU A 249 -27.50 9.99 -35.89
C LEU A 249 -28.72 9.46 -35.14
N ALA A 250 -28.54 8.81 -33.98
CA ALA A 250 -29.64 8.27 -33.20
C ALA A 250 -30.63 9.37 -32.78
N MET A 251 -30.11 10.47 -32.22
CA MET A 251 -30.94 11.58 -31.74
C MET A 251 -31.63 12.30 -32.90
N LYS A 252 -30.95 12.48 -34.03
CA LYS A 252 -31.53 13.10 -35.23
C LYS A 252 -32.56 12.18 -35.90
N TRP A 253 -32.35 10.86 -35.92
CA TRP A 253 -33.35 9.89 -36.40
C TRP A 253 -34.62 9.88 -35.56
N ILE A 254 -34.49 9.98 -34.24
CA ILE A 254 -35.63 10.14 -33.33
C ILE A 254 -36.35 11.46 -33.62
N ALA A 255 -35.61 12.57 -33.73
CA ALA A 255 -36.18 13.89 -34.00
C ALA A 255 -36.89 13.97 -35.36
N GLN A 256 -36.35 13.29 -36.38
CA GLN A 256 -36.89 13.27 -37.75
C GLN A 256 -37.97 12.20 -37.98
N LYS A 257 -38.32 11.38 -36.98
CA LYS A 257 -39.28 10.26 -37.12
C LYS A 257 -38.98 9.37 -38.34
N ARG A 258 -37.76 8.86 -38.41
CA ARG A 258 -37.32 8.01 -39.54
C ARG A 258 -38.28 6.84 -39.77
N ALA A 259 -38.55 6.54 -41.04
CA ALA A 259 -39.50 5.50 -41.42
C ALA A 259 -39.08 4.12 -40.92
N VAL A 260 -40.08 3.29 -40.58
CA VAL A 260 -39.89 1.87 -40.24
C VAL A 260 -39.11 1.16 -41.36
N GLY A 261 -38.15 0.33 -40.97
CA GLY A 261 -37.24 -0.35 -41.90
C GLY A 261 -35.92 0.38 -42.16
N THR A 262 -35.77 1.63 -41.70
CA THR A 262 -34.48 2.34 -41.72
C THR A 262 -33.48 1.61 -40.81
N SER A 263 -32.29 1.30 -41.32
CA SER A 263 -31.22 0.61 -40.58
C SER A 263 -29.84 1.20 -40.81
N LEU A 264 -29.03 1.22 -39.76
CA LEU A 264 -27.61 1.55 -39.77
C LEU A 264 -26.86 0.36 -39.23
N ILE A 265 -25.87 -0.11 -39.98
CA ILE A 265 -25.01 -1.22 -39.59
C ILE A 265 -23.57 -0.72 -39.56
N LEU A 266 -22.94 -0.81 -38.39
CA LEU A 266 -21.50 -0.67 -38.25
C LEU A 266 -20.88 -2.06 -38.16
N HIS A 267 -20.05 -2.41 -39.13
CA HIS A 267 -19.44 -3.73 -39.23
C HIS A 267 -17.97 -3.69 -38.79
N LYS A 268 -17.51 -4.73 -38.07
CA LYS A 268 -16.14 -4.84 -37.49
C LYS A 268 -15.78 -3.65 -36.58
N VAL A 269 -16.62 -3.38 -35.60
CA VAL A 269 -16.35 -2.38 -34.55
C VAL A 269 -15.56 -3.02 -33.42
N ASP A 270 -14.51 -2.34 -32.98
CA ASP A 270 -13.71 -2.71 -31.80
C ASP A 270 -14.53 -2.52 -30.50
N VAL A 271 -14.34 -3.41 -29.52
CA VAL A 271 -15.04 -3.36 -28.23
C VAL A 271 -14.83 -2.03 -27.50
N ASP A 272 -13.62 -1.45 -27.58
CA ASP A 272 -13.30 -0.18 -26.92
C ASP A 272 -14.03 0.99 -27.56
N VAL A 273 -14.31 0.88 -28.87
CA VAL A 273 -15.11 1.84 -29.64
C VAL A 273 -16.59 1.71 -29.30
N LEU A 274 -17.09 0.53 -28.91
CA LEU A 274 -18.47 0.32 -28.46
C LEU A 274 -18.73 0.75 -27.02
N LEU A 275 -17.75 0.57 -26.13
CA LEU A 275 -17.90 0.90 -24.71
C LEU A 275 -18.12 2.40 -24.47
N ARG A 276 -17.58 3.28 -25.33
CA ARG A 276 -17.67 4.74 -25.22
C ARG A 276 -19.06 5.32 -25.54
N PRO A 277 -19.70 5.05 -26.69
CA PRO A 277 -21.07 5.47 -26.93
C PRO A 277 -22.03 4.80 -25.96
N GLY A 278 -21.77 3.56 -25.52
CA GLY A 278 -22.49 2.94 -24.40
C GLY A 278 -22.40 3.74 -23.10
N TYR A 279 -21.27 4.38 -22.81
CA TYR A 279 -21.04 5.24 -21.64
C TYR A 279 -21.68 6.64 -21.78
N ILE A 280 -21.78 7.17 -22.99
CA ILE A 280 -22.42 8.48 -23.24
C ILE A 280 -23.95 8.31 -23.30
N MET A 281 -24.45 7.23 -23.90
CA MET A 281 -25.85 6.83 -23.76
C MET A 281 -26.20 6.52 -22.29
N LEU A 282 -25.24 6.07 -21.46
CA LEU A 282 -25.40 5.89 -20.00
C LEU A 282 -25.71 7.20 -19.27
N MET A 283 -25.08 8.30 -19.66
CA MET A 283 -25.34 9.62 -19.07
C MET A 283 -26.77 10.11 -19.32
N HIS A 284 -27.46 9.50 -20.30
CA HIS A 284 -28.87 9.73 -20.56
C HIS A 284 -29.79 8.54 -20.17
N TYR A 285 -29.28 7.31 -20.03
CA TYR A 285 -30.09 6.09 -19.86
C TYR A 285 -29.39 5.02 -18.97
N ASN A 286 -29.91 4.80 -17.75
CA ASN A 286 -29.26 4.16 -16.59
C ASN A 286 -28.87 2.65 -16.65
N ALA A 287 -28.95 1.91 -17.76
CA ALA A 287 -28.91 0.44 -17.72
C ALA A 287 -27.80 -0.30 -18.51
N PHE A 288 -26.92 0.39 -19.24
CA PHE A 288 -26.18 -0.24 -20.34
C PHE A 288 -24.79 -0.82 -20.00
N SER A 289 -23.95 -0.15 -19.19
CA SER A 289 -22.51 -0.51 -19.14
C SER A 289 -22.13 -1.63 -18.17
N SER A 290 -22.91 -1.84 -17.09
CA SER A 290 -22.55 -2.83 -16.06
C SER A 290 -22.60 -4.26 -16.59
N ARG A 291 -23.53 -4.57 -17.51
CA ARG A 291 -23.72 -5.94 -18.03
C ARG A 291 -22.71 -6.34 -19.10
N MET A 292 -22.26 -5.41 -19.96
CA MET A 292 -21.23 -5.68 -20.98
C MET A 292 -19.86 -6.03 -20.38
N ARG A 293 -19.57 -5.60 -19.14
CA ARG A 293 -18.30 -5.92 -18.47
C ARG A 293 -18.32 -7.24 -17.69
N GLU A 294 -19.49 -7.69 -17.26
CA GLU A 294 -19.63 -8.84 -16.35
C GLU A 294 -19.93 -10.15 -17.10
N ASP A 295 -20.41 -10.09 -18.34
CA ASP A 295 -20.73 -11.27 -19.14
C ASP A 295 -20.35 -11.06 -20.62
N ARG A 296 -19.24 -11.69 -21.07
CA ARG A 296 -18.75 -11.57 -22.47
C ARG A 296 -19.69 -12.22 -23.49
N GLU A 297 -20.75 -12.90 -23.04
CA GLU A 297 -21.73 -13.60 -23.88
C GLU A 297 -23.07 -12.86 -24.00
N PHE A 298 -23.35 -11.86 -23.14
CA PHE A 298 -24.64 -11.15 -23.13
C PHE A 298 -24.55 -9.77 -23.80
N PHE A 299 -25.00 -9.68 -25.06
CA PHE A 299 -25.07 -8.41 -25.78
C PHE A 299 -26.43 -7.72 -25.57
N PRO A 300 -26.48 -6.54 -24.92
CA PRO A 300 -27.74 -5.87 -24.64
C PRO A 300 -28.40 -5.38 -25.93
N THR A 301 -29.69 -5.65 -26.07
CA THR A 301 -30.56 -4.96 -27.04
C THR A 301 -31.23 -3.78 -26.33
N PHE A 302 -31.14 -2.60 -26.92
CA PHE A 302 -31.78 -1.38 -26.42
C PHE A 302 -32.94 -1.01 -27.34
N THR A 303 -34.08 -0.65 -26.76
CA THR A 303 -35.27 -0.27 -27.51
C THR A 303 -35.81 1.06 -26.98
N ARG A 304 -36.13 1.99 -27.88
CA ARG A 304 -36.70 3.30 -27.53
C ARG A 304 -37.82 3.70 -28.49
N PRO A 305 -38.99 4.13 -27.99
CA PRO A 305 -40.04 4.67 -28.86
C PRO A 305 -39.53 5.89 -29.64
N ILE A 306 -39.75 5.89 -30.96
CA ILE A 306 -39.58 7.08 -31.81
C ILE A 306 -40.89 7.86 -31.85
N ASP A 307 -42.01 7.14 -32.00
CA ASP A 307 -43.37 7.67 -31.94
C ASP A 307 -44.37 6.59 -31.46
N ASP A 308 -45.65 6.78 -31.71
CA ASP A 308 -46.71 5.86 -31.29
C ASP A 308 -46.70 4.54 -32.07
N ALA A 309 -46.12 4.52 -33.27
CA ALA A 309 -46.12 3.37 -34.17
C ALA A 309 -44.75 2.68 -34.27
N SER A 310 -43.66 3.31 -33.83
CA SER A 310 -42.29 2.83 -34.06
C SER A 310 -41.34 2.96 -32.87
N GLU A 311 -40.32 2.10 -32.85
CA GLU A 311 -39.24 2.09 -31.87
C GLU A 311 -37.87 1.88 -32.53
N LEU A 312 -36.86 2.60 -32.06
CA LEU A 312 -35.46 2.41 -32.42
C LEU A 312 -34.89 1.26 -31.59
N VAL A 313 -34.43 0.21 -32.26
CA VAL A 313 -33.74 -0.94 -31.68
C VAL A 313 -32.26 -0.84 -31.98
N ILE A 314 -31.42 -0.88 -30.95
CA ILE A 314 -29.96 -0.95 -31.07
C ILE A 314 -29.51 -2.31 -30.57
N LYS A 315 -28.93 -3.11 -31.45
CA LYS A 315 -28.45 -4.45 -31.18
C LYS A 315 -26.94 -4.50 -31.42
N VAL A 316 -26.21 -5.01 -30.44
CA VAL A 316 -24.80 -5.39 -30.63
C VAL A 316 -24.75 -6.89 -30.81
N SER A 317 -23.97 -7.37 -31.77
CA SER A 317 -23.76 -8.79 -32.01
C SER A 317 -22.28 -9.03 -32.28
N ARG A 318 -21.77 -10.16 -31.82
CA ARG A 318 -20.38 -10.55 -32.09
C ARG A 318 -20.25 -11.11 -33.49
N LEU A 319 -19.21 -10.69 -34.22
CA LEU A 319 -18.87 -11.23 -35.53
C LEU A 319 -17.75 -12.27 -35.38
N GLY A 320 -18.01 -13.52 -35.74
CA GLY A 320 -16.99 -14.57 -35.80
C GLY A 320 -16.76 -15.33 -34.49
N GLN A 321 -15.61 -16.01 -34.39
CA GLN A 321 -15.26 -16.89 -33.27
C GLN A 321 -14.89 -16.11 -31.98
N PRO A 322 -14.91 -16.76 -30.79
CA PRO A 322 -14.65 -16.12 -29.49
C PRO A 322 -13.28 -15.46 -29.31
N GLU A 323 -12.36 -15.63 -30.25
CA GLU A 323 -11.02 -15.05 -30.24
C GLU A 323 -10.93 -13.76 -31.06
N GLN A 324 -11.91 -13.47 -31.93
CA GLN A 324 -11.97 -12.22 -32.69
C GLN A 324 -12.79 -11.18 -31.90
N GLU A 325 -12.21 -10.00 -31.68
CA GLU A 325 -12.85 -8.86 -31.00
C GLU A 325 -13.62 -7.95 -31.98
N ASN A 326 -14.22 -8.55 -33.02
CA ASN A 326 -15.04 -7.83 -33.98
C ASN A 326 -16.52 -7.90 -33.58
N PHE A 327 -17.16 -6.74 -33.54
CA PHE A 327 -18.57 -6.62 -33.25
C PHE A 327 -19.32 -5.95 -34.39
N GLN A 328 -20.59 -6.26 -34.52
CA GLN A 328 -21.54 -5.55 -35.37
C GLN A 328 -22.52 -4.81 -34.48
N LEU A 329 -22.65 -3.51 -34.70
CA LEU A 329 -23.71 -2.70 -34.10
C LEU A 329 -24.75 -2.42 -35.18
N GLU A 330 -25.98 -2.84 -34.93
CA GLU A 330 -27.14 -2.60 -35.79
C GLU A 330 -28.10 -1.67 -35.06
N MET A 331 -28.46 -0.55 -35.69
CA MET A 331 -29.56 0.30 -35.28
C MET A 331 -30.68 0.17 -36.30
N LYS A 332 -31.90 -0.12 -35.88
CA LYS A 332 -33.02 -0.34 -36.79
C LYS A 332 -34.32 0.22 -36.22
N VAL A 333 -35.13 0.86 -37.07
CA VAL A 333 -36.46 1.33 -36.69
C VAL A 333 -37.48 0.22 -36.95
N HIS A 334 -38.09 -0.27 -35.88
CA HIS A 334 -39.09 -1.34 -35.87
C HIS A 334 -40.50 -0.78 -35.59
N PRO A 335 -41.58 -1.47 -36.00
CA PRO A 335 -42.90 -1.20 -35.44
C PRO A 335 -42.91 -1.47 -33.93
N LYS A 336 -43.52 -0.58 -33.16
CA LYS A 336 -43.62 -0.68 -31.70
C LYS A 336 -44.30 -1.98 -31.29
N GLY A 337 -43.72 -2.72 -30.34
CA GLY A 337 -44.28 -3.99 -29.84
C GLY A 337 -43.90 -5.24 -30.64
N THR A 338 -43.00 -5.15 -31.62
CA THR A 338 -42.45 -6.32 -32.33
C THR A 338 -41.25 -6.96 -31.65
N THR A 339 -40.74 -6.35 -30.57
CA THR A 339 -39.67 -6.91 -29.74
C THR A 339 -40.24 -7.89 -28.70
N ILE A 340 -39.68 -9.12 -28.66
CA ILE A 340 -40.12 -10.23 -27.79
C ILE A 340 -40.17 -9.76 -26.31
N PRO A 341 -41.28 -9.98 -25.58
CA PRO A 341 -41.41 -9.50 -24.20
C PRO A 341 -40.38 -10.16 -23.28
N ARG A 342 -39.81 -9.34 -22.39
CA ARG A 342 -38.91 -9.74 -21.29
C ARG A 342 -39.52 -10.91 -20.49
N PRO A 343 -38.71 -11.87 -19.99
CA PRO A 343 -39.17 -12.79 -18.96
C PRO A 343 -39.72 -12.00 -17.77
N ALA A 344 -40.93 -12.34 -17.33
CA ALA A 344 -41.62 -11.68 -16.24
C ALA A 344 -40.74 -11.62 -14.98
N GLN A 345 -40.75 -10.47 -14.30
CA GLN A 345 -40.09 -10.27 -13.02
C GLN A 345 -40.56 -11.33 -12.02
N MET A 346 -39.63 -12.17 -11.56
CA MET A 346 -39.85 -13.10 -10.45
C MET A 346 -40.37 -12.32 -9.25
N THR A 347 -41.60 -12.66 -8.83
CA THR A 347 -42.20 -12.19 -7.60
C THR A 347 -41.43 -12.73 -6.39
N ALA A 348 -41.42 -11.91 -5.34
CA ALA A 348 -40.50 -11.95 -4.22
C ALA A 348 -40.67 -13.17 -3.29
N ASN A 349 -39.87 -14.21 -3.48
CA ASN A 349 -39.54 -15.19 -2.42
C ASN A 349 -38.41 -14.64 -1.53
N ARG A 350 -38.76 -13.84 -0.51
CA ARG A 350 -37.82 -13.07 0.34
C ARG A 350 -37.14 -13.76 1.54
N PRO A 351 -37.55 -14.92 2.10
CA PRO A 351 -36.86 -15.47 3.27
C PRO A 351 -35.50 -16.13 2.96
N VAL A 352 -35.41 -16.87 1.85
CA VAL A 352 -34.22 -17.68 1.51
C VAL A 352 -33.06 -16.79 1.03
N ALA A 353 -33.37 -15.67 0.37
CA ALA A 353 -32.35 -14.74 -0.12
C ALA A 353 -31.61 -14.02 1.02
N TYR A 354 -32.27 -13.68 2.14
CA TYR A 354 -31.63 -12.96 3.23
C TYR A 354 -30.60 -13.82 3.98
N GLN A 355 -30.95 -15.06 4.34
CA GLN A 355 -30.04 -15.95 5.06
C GLN A 355 -28.82 -16.33 4.22
N ALA A 356 -29.03 -16.62 2.92
CA ALA A 356 -27.93 -16.88 2.00
C ALA A 356 -27.00 -15.66 1.85
N LEU A 357 -27.56 -14.47 1.66
CA LEU A 357 -26.77 -13.24 1.58
C LEU A 357 -26.03 -12.95 2.88
N LYS A 358 -26.68 -13.15 4.04
CA LYS A 358 -26.07 -12.98 5.36
C LYS A 358 -24.87 -13.90 5.53
N ALA A 359 -25.01 -15.19 5.21
CA ALA A 359 -23.91 -16.15 5.29
C ALA A 359 -22.74 -15.77 4.37
N ILE A 360 -23.01 -15.30 3.15
CA ILE A 360 -21.98 -14.81 2.23
C ILE A 360 -21.24 -13.60 2.84
N LEU A 361 -21.98 -12.63 3.38
CA LEU A 361 -21.41 -11.41 3.95
C LEU A 361 -20.63 -11.67 5.25
N GLU A 362 -21.05 -12.63 6.07
CA GLU A 362 -20.34 -13.06 7.28
C GLU A 362 -18.99 -13.70 6.96
N GLN A 363 -18.88 -14.44 5.84
CA GLN A 363 -17.61 -15.04 5.40
C GLN A 363 -16.76 -14.12 4.51
N SER A 364 -17.30 -12.98 4.09
CA SER A 364 -16.63 -12.05 3.18
C SER A 364 -15.73 -11.08 3.93
N THR A 365 -14.54 -10.83 3.39
CA THR A 365 -13.64 -9.78 3.88
C THR A 365 -14.25 -8.39 3.72
N LEU A 366 -13.79 -7.41 4.50
CA LEU A 366 -14.23 -6.02 4.37
C LEU A 366 -14.11 -5.47 2.93
N VAL A 367 -13.04 -5.84 2.22
CA VAL A 367 -12.79 -5.40 0.84
C VAL A 367 -13.84 -5.98 -0.11
N GLN A 368 -14.12 -7.28 0.00
CA GLN A 368 -15.15 -7.95 -0.80
C GLN A 368 -16.53 -7.35 -0.53
N ARG A 369 -16.87 -7.09 0.75
CA ARG A 369 -18.16 -6.47 1.12
C ARG A 369 -18.30 -5.06 0.56
N LYS A 370 -17.23 -4.24 0.62
CA LYS A 370 -17.19 -2.91 -0.02
C LYS A 370 -17.39 -2.99 -1.54
N GLN A 371 -16.75 -3.96 -2.20
CA GLN A 371 -16.93 -4.17 -3.65
C GLN A 371 -18.37 -4.60 -3.95
N LEU A 372 -18.90 -5.61 -3.26
CA LEU A 372 -20.28 -6.05 -3.42
C LEU A 372 -21.28 -4.91 -3.20
N ALA A 373 -21.10 -4.10 -2.15
CA ALA A 373 -21.96 -2.95 -1.86
C ALA A 373 -21.85 -1.81 -2.89
N ARG A 374 -20.76 -1.75 -3.64
CA ARG A 374 -20.57 -0.84 -4.77
C ARG A 374 -21.28 -1.37 -6.02
N HIS A 375 -21.17 -2.66 -6.32
CA HIS A 375 -21.79 -3.30 -7.48
C HIS A 375 -23.31 -3.50 -7.30
N ILE A 376 -23.75 -3.82 -6.08
CA ILE A 376 -25.13 -4.16 -5.75
C ILE A 376 -25.59 -3.29 -4.56
N PRO A 377 -25.96 -2.01 -4.78
CA PRO A 377 -26.29 -1.09 -3.69
C PRO A 377 -27.43 -1.56 -2.76
N SER A 378 -28.33 -2.43 -3.24
CA SER A 378 -29.44 -2.97 -2.46
C SER A 378 -28.99 -3.88 -1.30
N ILE A 379 -27.74 -4.35 -1.27
CA ILE A 379 -27.25 -5.17 -0.14
C ILE A 379 -26.83 -4.31 1.06
N ARG A 380 -26.62 -3.00 0.89
CA ARG A 380 -26.08 -2.11 1.94
C ARG A 380 -26.86 -2.17 3.26
N PRO A 381 -28.21 -2.20 3.29
CA PRO A 381 -28.94 -2.30 4.55
C PRO A 381 -28.67 -3.61 5.29
N THR A 382 -28.60 -4.74 4.56
CA THR A 382 -28.25 -6.04 5.12
C THR A 382 -26.79 -6.06 5.58
N ASP A 383 -25.89 -5.51 4.77
CA ASP A 383 -24.48 -5.39 5.10
C ASP A 383 -24.28 -4.60 6.39
N ALA A 384 -25.03 -3.50 6.57
CA ALA A 384 -24.92 -2.57 7.70
C ALA A 384 -25.24 -3.19 9.07
N VAL A 385 -25.99 -4.29 9.13
CA VAL A 385 -26.36 -4.95 10.40
C VAL A 385 -25.47 -6.13 10.75
N ILE A 386 -24.70 -6.65 9.80
CA ILE A 386 -23.84 -7.80 10.01
C ILE A 386 -22.49 -7.32 10.57
N PRO A 387 -21.98 -7.93 11.66
CA PRO A 387 -20.66 -7.63 12.21
C PRO A 387 -19.54 -7.77 11.17
N LEU A 388 -18.43 -7.09 11.43
CA LEU A 388 -17.24 -7.13 10.57
C LEU A 388 -16.11 -7.90 11.27
N ASP A 389 -15.27 -8.57 10.48
CA ASP A 389 -13.98 -9.08 10.91
C ASP A 389 -12.88 -8.15 10.38
N LEU A 390 -12.18 -7.47 11.29
CA LEU A 390 -11.17 -6.46 10.99
C LEU A 390 -9.79 -6.92 11.47
N ASP A 391 -8.76 -6.72 10.63
CA ASP A 391 -7.38 -7.07 10.98
C ASP A 391 -6.78 -6.09 11.99
N SER A 392 -7.02 -4.80 11.78
CA SER A 392 -6.58 -3.74 12.69
C SER A 392 -7.53 -2.55 12.72
N VAL A 393 -7.65 -1.92 13.89
CA VAL A 393 -8.31 -0.63 14.07
C VAL A 393 -7.39 0.27 14.87
N HIS A 394 -7.11 1.48 14.37
CA HIS A 394 -6.27 2.44 15.06
C HIS A 394 -7.08 3.68 15.40
N PHE A 395 -6.99 4.10 16.67
CA PHE A 395 -7.63 5.29 17.19
C PHE A 395 -6.59 6.38 17.41
N TYR A 396 -6.84 7.54 16.83
CA TYR A 396 -6.10 8.77 17.05
C TYR A 396 -7.08 9.87 17.51
N GLU A 397 -6.59 11.09 17.70
CA GLU A 397 -7.41 12.21 18.16
C GLU A 397 -8.51 12.59 17.16
N LEU A 398 -8.12 12.85 15.92
CA LEU A 398 -9.02 13.18 14.81
C LEU A 398 -8.77 12.28 13.59
N ASP A 399 -8.08 11.14 13.80
CA ASP A 399 -7.89 10.16 12.74
C ASP A 399 -8.44 8.79 13.18
N PHE A 400 -8.88 8.03 12.18
CA PHE A 400 -9.30 6.66 12.34
C PHE A 400 -8.66 5.82 11.25
N GLU A 401 -8.18 4.63 11.58
CA GLU A 401 -7.62 3.70 10.61
C GLU A 401 -8.28 2.34 10.76
N VAL A 402 -8.69 1.75 9.64
CA VAL A 402 -9.22 0.39 9.59
C VAL A 402 -8.44 -0.38 8.56
N ASN A 403 -7.78 -1.45 9.01
CA ASN A 403 -6.78 -2.21 8.28
C ASN A 403 -5.64 -1.30 7.81
N GLU A 404 -5.67 -0.85 6.56
CA GLU A 404 -4.64 0.02 5.97
C GLU A 404 -5.24 1.31 5.36
N GLN A 405 -6.55 1.52 5.55
CA GLN A 405 -7.24 2.72 5.11
C GLN A 405 -7.36 3.68 6.28
N LYS A 406 -6.83 4.90 6.11
CA LYS A 406 -6.84 5.95 7.13
C LYS A 406 -7.75 7.09 6.70
N TRP A 407 -8.53 7.60 7.65
CA TRP A 407 -9.35 8.80 7.54
C TRP A 407 -8.83 9.82 8.55
N ALA A 408 -8.41 10.99 8.06
CA ALA A 408 -8.01 12.10 8.90
C ALA A 408 -9.03 13.23 8.76
N PHE A 409 -9.53 13.72 9.89
CA PHE A 409 -10.52 14.78 9.98
C PHE A 409 -9.83 16.06 10.45
N GLU A 410 -9.96 17.13 9.68
CA GLU A 410 -9.32 18.40 9.98
C GLU A 410 -10.36 19.51 10.12
N TRP A 411 -10.07 20.43 11.03
CA TRP A 411 -10.82 21.67 11.16
C TRP A 411 -10.50 22.58 9.97
N ILE A 412 -11.51 22.98 9.20
CA ILE A 412 -11.32 23.92 8.11
C ILE A 412 -11.15 25.32 8.68
N ARG A 413 -10.02 25.94 8.35
CA ARG A 413 -9.71 27.32 8.70
C ARG A 413 -9.99 28.19 7.49
N GLU A 414 -10.79 29.23 7.67
CA GLU A 414 -10.94 30.31 6.71
C GLU A 414 -10.14 31.51 7.23
N GLN A 415 -9.24 32.00 6.39
CA GLN A 415 -8.41 33.16 6.72
C GLN A 415 -9.10 34.39 6.12
N ASN A 416 -9.73 35.19 6.98
CA ASN A 416 -10.25 36.51 6.62
C ASN A 416 -9.47 37.55 7.42
N ASP A 417 -8.81 38.47 6.71
CA ASP A 417 -8.20 39.68 7.27
C ASP A 417 -7.47 39.45 8.62
N ASP A 418 -6.43 38.60 8.60
CA ASP A 418 -5.58 38.21 9.75
C ASP A 418 -6.25 37.43 10.90
N VAL A 419 -7.55 37.11 10.81
CA VAL A 419 -8.25 36.26 11.79
C VAL A 419 -8.46 34.85 11.22
N ILE A 420 -7.90 33.86 11.91
CA ILE A 420 -8.17 32.44 11.64
C ILE A 420 -9.50 32.08 12.30
N GLN A 421 -10.55 31.89 11.50
CA GLN A 421 -11.84 31.37 11.98
C GLN A 421 -12.02 29.91 11.57
N PHE A 422 -12.51 29.10 12.51
CA PHE A 422 -12.93 27.73 12.21
C PHE A 422 -14.35 27.77 11.64
N MET A 423 -14.55 27.13 10.49
CA MET A 423 -15.88 27.04 9.89
C MET A 423 -16.73 26.04 10.69
N PRO A 424 -17.79 26.48 11.41
CA PRO A 424 -18.64 25.56 12.13
C PRO A 424 -19.42 24.67 11.16
N GLY A 425 -19.60 23.41 11.53
CA GLY A 425 -20.36 22.42 10.79
C GLY A 425 -19.68 21.86 9.55
N VAL A 426 -18.42 22.20 9.29
CA VAL A 426 -17.67 21.70 8.11
C VAL A 426 -16.30 21.19 8.50
N CYS A 427 -15.98 19.96 8.12
CA CYS A 427 -14.66 19.38 8.30
C CYS A 427 -14.00 19.03 6.96
N GLY A 428 -12.67 19.14 6.91
CA GLY A 428 -11.87 18.51 5.87
C GLY A 428 -11.75 17.03 6.16
N LEU A 429 -11.93 16.19 5.15
CA LEU A 429 -11.73 14.75 5.22
C LEU A 429 -10.63 14.36 4.25
N THR A 430 -9.55 13.82 4.79
CA THR A 430 -8.48 13.19 4.01
C THR A 430 -8.58 11.68 4.13
N ILE A 431 -8.75 11.00 2.99
CA ILE A 431 -8.75 9.54 2.91
C ILE A 431 -7.43 9.09 2.28
N SER A 432 -6.67 8.27 2.97
CA SER A 432 -5.46 7.65 2.46
C SER A 432 -5.57 6.12 2.51
N SER A 433 -4.89 5.47 1.58
CA SER A 433 -4.76 4.02 1.45
C SER A 433 -3.30 3.70 1.18
N PRO A 434 -2.85 2.43 1.24
CA PRO A 434 -1.49 2.07 0.90
C PRO A 434 -1.15 2.57 -0.51
N GLY A 435 -0.22 3.51 -0.58
CA GLY A 435 0.20 4.14 -1.83
C GLY A 435 0.15 5.67 -1.78
N PRO A 436 0.50 6.32 -2.90
CA PRO A 436 0.64 7.77 -2.96
C PRO A 436 -0.70 8.51 -3.07
N ARG A 437 -1.81 7.80 -3.28
CA ARG A 437 -3.12 8.42 -3.53
C ARG A 437 -3.75 8.88 -2.22
N ARG A 438 -4.08 10.17 -2.17
CA ARG A 438 -4.86 10.80 -1.10
C ARG A 438 -6.06 11.50 -1.73
N PHE A 439 -7.21 11.37 -1.09
CA PHE A 439 -8.43 12.06 -1.51
C PHE A 439 -8.81 13.06 -0.43
N HIS A 440 -8.97 14.31 -0.82
CA HIS A 440 -9.39 15.40 0.06
C HIS A 440 -10.80 15.82 -0.33
N MET A 441 -11.70 15.96 0.64
CA MET A 441 -13.05 16.46 0.42
C MET A 441 -13.55 17.22 1.64
N ARG A 442 -14.54 18.10 1.45
CA ARG A 442 -15.24 18.77 2.54
C ARG A 442 -16.50 17.99 2.92
N VAL A 443 -16.76 17.85 4.20
CA VAL A 443 -17.95 17.17 4.74
C VAL A 443 -18.72 18.16 5.59
N GLN A 444 -20.04 18.22 5.42
CA GLN A 444 -20.95 19.09 6.18
C GLN A 444 -21.26 18.50 7.56
N LEU A 445 -20.21 18.26 8.34
CA LEU A 445 -20.25 17.81 9.73
C LEU A 445 -19.04 18.38 10.48
N GLU A 446 -19.19 18.55 11.79
CA GLU A 446 -18.05 18.79 12.69
C GLU A 446 -17.09 17.59 12.68
N PRO A 447 -15.75 17.78 12.84
CA PRO A 447 -14.77 16.70 12.74
C PRO A 447 -15.07 15.50 13.66
N LEU A 448 -15.43 15.75 14.93
CA LEU A 448 -15.76 14.70 15.88
C LEU A 448 -17.05 13.95 15.52
N ALA A 449 -18.07 14.66 15.02
CA ALA A 449 -19.32 14.05 14.56
C ALA A 449 -19.09 13.21 13.29
N ALA A 450 -18.23 13.66 12.38
CA ALA A 450 -17.83 12.92 11.20
C ALA A 450 -17.04 11.64 11.56
N LEU A 451 -16.12 11.75 12.52
CA LEU A 451 -15.37 10.63 13.09
C LEU A 451 -16.31 9.61 13.74
N GLU A 452 -17.22 10.05 14.62
CA GLU A 452 -18.19 9.16 15.28
C GLU A 452 -19.08 8.43 14.25
N LYS A 453 -19.57 9.16 13.24
CA LYS A 453 -20.37 8.57 12.15
C LYS A 453 -19.58 7.51 11.39
N LEU A 454 -18.29 7.76 11.12
CA LEU A 454 -17.41 6.78 10.50
C LEU A 454 -17.22 5.57 11.39
N MET A 455 -16.93 5.77 12.68
CA MET A 455 -16.70 4.69 13.63
C MET A 455 -17.93 3.79 13.77
N ARG A 456 -19.14 4.36 13.88
CA ARG A 456 -20.42 3.59 13.89
C ARG A 456 -20.60 2.70 12.66
N SER A 457 -20.05 3.10 11.51
CA SER A 457 -20.13 2.29 10.29
C SER A 457 -19.26 1.03 10.33
N TYR A 458 -18.17 1.01 11.13
CA TYR A 458 -17.21 -0.10 11.24
C TYR A 458 -17.29 -0.87 12.56
N LEU A 459 -17.42 -0.17 13.69
CA LEU A 459 -17.35 -0.74 15.04
C LEU A 459 -18.71 -1.18 15.56
N ARG A 460 -19.44 -1.96 14.78
CA ARG A 460 -20.78 -2.42 15.14
C ARG A 460 -20.70 -3.44 16.29
N LYS A 461 -21.82 -3.60 17.01
CA LYS A 461 -21.96 -4.63 18.04
C LYS A 461 -21.55 -6.00 17.51
N GLY A 462 -20.59 -6.62 18.19
CA GLY A 462 -20.06 -7.93 17.83
C GLY A 462 -19.01 -7.93 16.72
N THR A 463 -18.61 -6.77 16.17
CA THR A 463 -17.45 -6.67 15.26
C THR A 463 -16.22 -7.27 15.95
N HIS A 464 -15.51 -8.17 15.27
CA HIS A 464 -14.26 -8.74 15.74
C HIS A 464 -13.09 -7.93 15.19
N VAL A 465 -12.18 -7.55 16.08
CA VAL A 465 -10.96 -6.81 15.75
C VAL A 465 -9.75 -7.57 16.26
N LYS A 466 -8.93 -8.04 15.33
CA LYS A 466 -7.73 -8.80 15.67
C LYS A 466 -6.68 -7.97 16.41
N THR A 467 -6.54 -6.68 16.09
CA THR A 467 -5.64 -5.75 16.79
C THR A 467 -6.24 -4.36 16.90
N VAL A 468 -6.46 -3.88 18.12
CA VAL A 468 -6.73 -2.46 18.40
C VAL A 468 -5.43 -1.76 18.74
N VAL A 469 -5.16 -0.63 18.09
CA VAL A 469 -4.05 0.27 18.40
C VAL A 469 -4.62 1.60 18.91
N LEU A 470 -4.27 1.98 20.13
CA LEU A 470 -4.78 3.17 20.78
C LEU A 470 -3.66 4.19 20.96
N TRP A 471 -3.81 5.36 20.32
CA TRP A 471 -3.01 6.55 20.60
C TRP A 471 -3.81 7.54 21.44
N TYR A 472 -5.05 7.78 21.02
CA TYR A 472 -6.01 8.63 21.70
C TYR A 472 -7.42 8.12 21.42
N ILE A 473 -8.35 8.37 22.34
CA ILE A 473 -9.76 8.02 22.16
C ILE A 473 -10.65 9.24 22.44
N PRO A 474 -11.54 9.62 21.51
CA PRO A 474 -12.45 10.73 21.72
C PRO A 474 -13.34 10.55 22.96
N ASP A 475 -13.63 11.64 23.65
CA ASP A 475 -14.39 11.66 24.92
C ASP A 475 -15.84 11.17 24.76
N ASN A 476 -16.41 11.29 23.55
CA ASN A 476 -17.84 11.10 23.29
C ASN A 476 -18.16 9.77 22.56
N LEU A 477 -17.36 8.73 22.80
CA LEU A 477 -17.66 7.44 22.19
C LEU A 477 -18.82 6.73 22.90
N SER A 478 -19.72 6.18 22.09
CA SER A 478 -20.87 5.40 22.56
C SER A 478 -20.44 4.06 23.13
N ASP A 479 -21.01 3.68 24.27
CA ASP A 479 -20.77 2.37 24.89
C ASP A 479 -21.44 1.21 24.15
N ASP A 480 -22.21 1.49 23.09
CA ASP A 480 -23.00 0.49 22.36
C ASP A 480 -22.17 -0.35 21.39
N TYR A 481 -20.91 0.03 21.15
CA TYR A 481 -20.05 -0.63 20.16
C TYR A 481 -19.75 -2.10 20.48
N LYS A 482 -19.52 -2.45 21.75
CA LYS A 482 -19.27 -3.82 22.26
C LYS A 482 -18.53 -4.72 21.24
N ILE A 483 -17.30 -4.33 20.90
CA ILE A 483 -16.46 -5.05 19.93
C ILE A 483 -15.63 -6.15 20.59
N LYS A 484 -15.40 -7.26 19.89
CA LYS A 484 -14.53 -8.34 20.35
C LYS A 484 -13.10 -8.05 19.93
N VAL A 485 -12.14 -8.09 20.86
CA VAL A 485 -10.74 -7.73 20.58
C VAL A 485 -9.79 -8.85 20.97
N ASP A 486 -8.91 -9.25 20.06
CA ASP A 486 -7.87 -10.25 20.34
C ASP A 486 -6.63 -9.62 20.99
N LYS A 487 -6.22 -8.45 20.50
CA LYS A 487 -4.97 -7.78 20.91
C LYS A 487 -5.18 -6.29 21.07
N VAL A 488 -4.61 -5.73 22.12
CA VAL A 488 -4.60 -4.29 22.38
C VAL A 488 -3.16 -3.78 22.41
N LYS A 489 -2.87 -2.70 21.69
CA LYS A 489 -1.59 -1.99 21.72
C LYS A 489 -1.85 -0.53 22.09
N LEU A 490 -1.31 -0.11 23.22
CA LEU A 490 -1.42 1.26 23.72
C LEU A 490 -0.11 1.97 23.39
N GLU A 491 -0.14 2.85 22.39
CA GLU A 491 1.03 3.60 21.93
C GLU A 491 0.93 5.02 22.49
N ASN A 492 1.79 5.35 23.46
CA ASN A 492 1.82 6.66 24.13
C ASN A 492 0.49 7.06 24.82
N CYS A 493 -0.28 6.08 25.27
CA CYS A 493 -1.58 6.26 25.91
C CYS A 493 -1.45 6.22 27.44
N ASN A 494 -2.14 7.13 28.14
CA ASN A 494 -2.26 7.14 29.60
C ASN A 494 -3.42 6.25 30.08
N TYR A 495 -3.57 6.12 31.41
CA TYR A 495 -4.64 5.32 32.00
C TYR A 495 -6.04 5.84 31.69
N ASP A 496 -6.27 7.15 31.65
CA ASP A 496 -7.61 7.71 31.39
C ASP A 496 -8.11 7.38 29.98
N ASN A 497 -7.24 7.50 28.98
CA ASN A 497 -7.55 7.09 27.60
C ASN A 497 -7.79 5.57 27.50
N PHE A 498 -7.01 4.77 28.23
CA PHE A 498 -7.26 3.32 28.29
C PHE A 498 -8.59 2.99 28.94
N LYS A 499 -8.95 3.67 30.03
CA LYS A 499 -10.21 3.45 30.74
C LYS A 499 -11.42 3.72 29.86
N ARG A 500 -11.35 4.72 28.98
CA ARG A 500 -12.37 5.04 27.98
C ARG A 500 -12.52 3.97 26.89
N LEU A 501 -11.50 3.13 26.65
CA LEU A 501 -11.60 2.00 25.74
C LEU A 501 -12.39 0.82 26.36
N LEU A 502 -12.40 0.68 27.69
CA LEU A 502 -12.99 -0.47 28.37
C LEU A 502 -14.50 -0.66 28.08
N PRO A 503 -15.35 0.39 28.09
CA PRO A 503 -16.78 0.23 27.78
C PRO A 503 -17.06 -0.22 26.34
N ILE A 504 -16.15 0.08 25.41
CA ILE A 504 -16.28 -0.18 23.97
C ILE A 504 -15.96 -1.65 23.65
N ILE A 505 -15.03 -2.25 24.40
CA ILE A 505 -14.64 -3.64 24.24
C ILE A 505 -15.66 -4.52 24.97
N GLU A 506 -16.18 -5.53 24.27
CA GLU A 506 -17.00 -6.57 24.89
C GLU A 506 -16.14 -7.32 25.93
N PRO A 507 -16.62 -7.49 27.18
CA PRO A 507 -15.90 -8.28 28.18
C PRO A 507 -15.66 -9.69 27.64
N THR A 508 -14.45 -9.95 27.19
CA THR A 508 -14.03 -11.29 26.76
C THR A 508 -13.29 -11.97 27.91
N GLU A 509 -13.48 -13.27 28.07
CA GLU A 509 -12.86 -14.02 29.16
C GLU A 509 -11.33 -13.96 29.11
N GLN A 510 -10.73 -13.83 27.91
CA GLN A 510 -9.27 -13.74 27.80
C GLN A 510 -8.77 -12.97 26.57
N LEU A 511 -8.20 -11.79 26.81
CA LEU A 511 -7.45 -11.05 25.79
C LEU A 511 -6.16 -11.83 25.44
N LYS A 512 -5.90 -12.08 24.15
CA LYS A 512 -4.71 -12.84 23.73
C LYS A 512 -3.42 -12.08 23.99
N SER A 513 -3.43 -10.75 23.82
CA SER A 513 -2.25 -9.93 24.12
C SER A 513 -2.55 -8.47 24.41
N ILE A 514 -1.85 -7.89 25.38
CA ILE A 514 -1.76 -6.44 25.57
C ILE A 514 -0.32 -5.93 25.48
N LYS A 515 -0.12 -4.74 24.92
CA LYS A 515 1.15 -4.02 24.88
C LYS A 515 0.96 -2.59 25.36
N PHE A 516 1.81 -2.09 26.24
CA PHE A 516 1.87 -0.67 26.59
C PHE A 516 3.25 -0.23 27.10
N ILE A 517 3.47 1.08 27.16
CA ILE A 517 4.68 1.69 27.72
C ILE A 517 4.49 1.89 29.22
N VAL A 518 5.41 1.41 30.05
CA VAL A 518 5.34 1.54 31.50
C VAL A 518 5.85 2.91 31.94
N ARG A 519 4.92 3.72 32.44
CA ARG A 519 5.11 5.04 33.05
C ARG A 519 4.26 5.17 34.30
N GLN A 520 4.53 6.20 35.11
CA GLN A 520 3.74 6.50 36.31
C GLN A 520 2.23 6.56 36.02
N GLU A 521 1.84 7.23 34.93
CA GLU A 521 0.46 7.38 34.47
C GLU A 521 -0.21 6.08 33.97
N THR A 522 0.56 5.00 33.79
CA THR A 522 0.06 3.70 33.31
C THR A 522 0.11 2.60 34.36
N LEU A 523 0.66 2.86 35.55
CA LEU A 523 0.78 1.83 36.60
C LEU A 523 -0.58 1.28 37.04
N LYS A 524 -1.61 2.14 37.07
CA LYS A 524 -2.99 1.72 37.36
C LYS A 524 -3.54 0.71 36.36
N MET A 525 -2.97 0.61 35.15
CA MET A 525 -3.39 -0.41 34.18
C MET A 525 -3.11 -1.84 34.67
N PHE A 526 -2.17 -2.05 35.59
CA PHE A 526 -1.90 -3.38 36.15
C PHE A 526 -3.01 -3.90 37.06
N GLU A 527 -3.90 -3.02 37.54
CA GLU A 527 -5.04 -3.37 38.37
C GLU A 527 -6.27 -3.77 37.53
N GLU A 528 -6.21 -3.53 36.22
CA GLU A 528 -7.35 -3.71 35.32
C GLU A 528 -7.54 -5.19 34.94
N PRO A 529 -8.76 -5.76 35.08
CA PRO A 529 -9.00 -7.17 34.80
C PRO A 529 -8.57 -7.61 33.39
N MET A 530 -8.75 -6.75 32.39
CA MET A 530 -8.34 -7.03 31.01
C MET A 530 -6.82 -7.22 30.87
N VAL A 531 -6.03 -6.53 31.70
CA VAL A 531 -4.56 -6.63 31.71
C VAL A 531 -4.12 -7.86 32.49
N ILE A 532 -4.66 -8.04 33.70
CA ILE A 532 -4.39 -9.16 34.59
C ILE A 532 -4.68 -10.50 33.90
N ASN A 533 -5.85 -10.61 33.27
CA ASN A 533 -6.32 -11.86 32.66
C ASN A 533 -5.73 -12.11 31.27
N SER A 534 -5.02 -11.15 30.67
CA SER A 534 -4.47 -11.33 29.33
C SER A 534 -3.46 -12.48 29.28
N GLN A 535 -3.48 -13.28 28.21
CA GLN A 535 -2.55 -14.40 28.07
C GLN A 535 -1.10 -13.92 27.96
N LYS A 536 -0.89 -12.79 27.27
CA LYS A 536 0.41 -12.23 26.94
C LYS A 536 0.47 -10.74 27.23
N ILE A 537 1.41 -10.32 28.06
CA ILE A 537 1.69 -8.92 28.32
C ILE A 537 3.03 -8.50 27.71
N ARG A 538 3.07 -7.33 27.07
CA ARG A 538 4.28 -6.73 26.50
C ARG A 538 4.49 -5.36 27.11
N LEU A 539 5.54 -5.24 27.90
CA LEU A 539 5.89 -4.04 28.64
C LEU A 539 7.10 -3.40 27.97
N GLN A 540 6.97 -2.12 27.64
CA GLN A 540 8.06 -1.32 27.11
C GLN A 540 8.40 -0.22 28.11
N PHE A 541 9.63 -0.20 28.60
CA PHE A 541 10.09 0.85 29.49
C PHE A 541 10.71 1.99 28.66
N PRO A 542 10.51 3.26 29.05
CA PRO A 542 11.20 4.38 28.45
C PRO A 542 12.72 4.21 28.53
N TYR A 543 13.43 4.68 27.50
CA TYR A 543 14.90 4.65 27.46
C TYR A 543 15.53 5.49 28.57
N TYR A 544 14.89 6.61 28.91
CA TYR A 544 15.32 7.54 29.95
C TYR A 544 14.29 7.55 31.06
N ASN A 545 14.73 7.63 32.32
CA ASN A 545 13.87 7.68 33.50
C ASN A 545 12.94 6.45 33.61
N SER A 546 13.51 5.25 33.45
CA SER A 546 12.80 4.01 33.75
C SER A 546 12.26 4.08 35.19
N GLN A 547 10.95 3.88 35.33
CA GLN A 547 10.32 3.84 36.65
C GLN A 547 10.92 2.69 37.48
N PRO A 548 11.01 2.84 38.81
CA PRO A 548 11.35 1.73 39.68
C PRO A 548 10.44 0.54 39.36
N ILE A 549 11.07 -0.61 39.18
CA ILE A 549 10.43 -1.85 38.77
C ILE A 549 9.70 -2.53 39.94
N ASP A 550 10.00 -2.10 41.16
CA ASP A 550 9.88 -2.90 42.37
C ASP A 550 8.51 -3.55 42.49
N ASN A 551 8.54 -4.89 42.48
CA ASN A 551 7.42 -5.82 42.64
C ASN A 551 6.43 -5.94 41.47
N ILE A 552 6.47 -5.10 40.43
CA ILE A 552 5.52 -5.20 39.30
C ILE A 552 5.58 -6.60 38.69
N PHE A 553 6.78 -7.09 38.35
CA PHE A 553 6.94 -8.39 37.69
C PHE A 553 6.58 -9.59 38.57
N LEU A 554 6.71 -9.45 39.90
CA LEU A 554 6.38 -10.52 40.83
C LEU A 554 4.87 -10.78 40.85
N ASN A 555 4.06 -9.75 40.60
CA ASN A 555 2.61 -9.83 40.66
C ASN A 555 1.96 -10.21 39.32
N LEU A 556 2.69 -10.18 38.20
CA LEU A 556 2.15 -10.52 36.89
C LEU A 556 1.79 -12.01 36.79
N GLN A 557 0.51 -12.31 36.61
CA GLN A 557 0.01 -13.69 36.44
C GLN A 557 -0.08 -14.14 34.97
N ASN A 558 0.27 -13.26 34.03
CA ASN A 558 0.20 -13.56 32.60
C ASN A 558 1.09 -14.76 32.24
N ARG A 559 0.62 -15.60 31.31
CA ARG A 559 1.35 -16.79 30.86
C ARG A 559 2.63 -16.42 30.11
N GLU A 560 2.60 -15.36 29.31
CA GLU A 560 3.78 -14.85 28.59
C GLU A 560 4.02 -13.38 28.91
N ILE A 561 5.18 -13.08 29.49
CA ILE A 561 5.62 -11.73 29.85
C ILE A 561 6.78 -11.34 28.93
N HIS A 562 6.67 -10.22 28.23
CA HIS A 562 7.76 -9.67 27.42
C HIS A 562 8.12 -8.27 27.91
N VAL A 563 9.41 -8.01 28.08
CA VAL A 563 9.93 -6.76 28.65
C VAL A 563 11.00 -6.18 27.75
N ILE A 564 10.79 -4.93 27.29
CA ILE A 564 11.86 -4.08 26.73
C ILE A 564 12.31 -3.17 27.87
N HIS A 565 13.50 -3.41 28.43
CA HIS A 565 14.07 -2.56 29.46
C HIS A 565 15.59 -2.53 29.30
N ILE A 566 16.15 -1.34 29.13
CA ILE A 566 17.60 -1.14 29.04
C ILE A 566 18.20 -1.26 30.43
N ASN A 567 19.32 -1.96 30.57
CA ASN A 567 19.99 -2.17 31.85
C ASN A 567 19.06 -2.78 32.91
N PHE A 568 18.21 -3.73 32.52
CA PHE A 568 17.38 -4.46 33.48
C PHE A 568 18.28 -5.11 34.55
N PRO A 569 18.11 -4.83 35.85
CA PRO A 569 19.06 -5.32 36.85
C PRO A 569 19.06 -6.84 36.94
N ILE A 570 20.25 -7.46 36.97
CA ILE A 570 20.40 -8.92 37.10
C ILE A 570 19.76 -9.42 38.41
N ALA A 571 19.91 -8.65 39.50
CA ALA A 571 19.30 -8.96 40.80
C ALA A 571 17.76 -9.07 40.72
N GLU A 572 17.10 -8.29 39.85
CA GLU A 572 15.65 -8.39 39.65
C GLU A 572 15.26 -9.69 38.91
N VAL A 573 16.11 -10.16 38.00
CA VAL A 573 15.92 -11.47 37.35
C VAL A 573 16.01 -12.60 38.37
N GLN A 574 16.99 -12.54 39.28
CA GLN A 574 17.14 -13.50 40.37
C GLN A 574 15.94 -13.48 41.32
N LYS A 575 15.51 -12.29 41.77
CA LYS A 575 14.29 -12.14 42.59
C LYS A 575 13.07 -12.76 41.90
N LEU A 576 12.90 -12.53 40.59
CA LEU A 576 11.82 -13.11 39.80
C LEU A 576 11.91 -14.65 39.72
N ALA A 577 13.11 -15.19 39.47
CA ALA A 577 13.34 -16.64 39.41
C ALA A 577 12.99 -17.32 40.74
N THR A 578 13.52 -16.82 41.85
CA THR A 578 13.23 -17.32 43.20
C THR A 578 11.74 -17.22 43.52
N HIS A 579 11.09 -16.13 43.13
CA HIS A 579 9.65 -15.97 43.30
C HIS A 579 8.85 -17.02 42.50
N TRP A 580 9.23 -17.30 41.25
CA TRP A 580 8.55 -18.30 40.41
C TRP A 580 8.72 -19.73 40.95
N ILE A 581 9.88 -20.05 41.50
CA ILE A 581 10.13 -21.33 42.19
C ILE A 581 9.23 -21.43 43.42
N ARG A 582 9.25 -20.42 44.30
CA ARG A 582 8.46 -20.39 45.55
C ARG A 582 6.96 -20.48 45.30
N THR A 583 6.46 -19.82 44.26
CA THR A 583 5.03 -19.81 43.90
C THR A 583 4.61 -20.98 43.01
N GLN A 584 5.55 -21.88 42.68
CA GLN A 584 5.32 -23.02 41.79
C GLN A 584 4.62 -22.62 40.49
N ARG A 585 5.18 -21.60 39.82
CA ARG A 585 4.61 -21.04 38.59
C ARG A 585 4.30 -22.16 37.58
N ALA A 586 3.15 -22.08 36.91
CA ALA A 586 2.65 -23.16 36.05
C ALA A 586 3.56 -23.43 34.83
N VAL A 587 3.63 -24.70 34.41
CA VAL A 587 4.36 -25.14 33.22
C VAL A 587 3.87 -24.40 31.97
N GLY A 588 4.81 -23.97 31.13
CA GLY A 588 4.57 -23.16 29.95
C GLY A 588 4.44 -21.66 30.23
N SER A 589 4.68 -21.21 31.47
CA SER A 589 4.89 -19.79 31.79
C SER A 589 6.24 -19.32 31.27
N LYS A 590 6.28 -18.13 30.65
CA LYS A 590 7.46 -17.61 29.96
C LYS A 590 7.69 -16.14 30.28
N PHE A 591 8.95 -15.81 30.51
CA PHE A 591 9.43 -14.44 30.64
C PHE A 591 10.50 -14.20 29.58
N TYR A 592 10.37 -13.09 28.86
CA TYR A 592 11.28 -12.66 27.82
C TYR A 592 11.77 -11.26 28.12
N LEU A 593 13.08 -11.08 28.14
CA LEU A 593 13.73 -9.77 28.26
C LEU A 593 14.58 -9.54 27.01
N TRP A 594 14.38 -8.41 26.36
CA TRP A 594 15.22 -7.99 25.25
C TRP A 594 16.50 -7.35 25.80
N VAL A 595 17.66 -7.85 25.34
CA VAL A 595 18.97 -7.43 25.84
C VAL A 595 19.92 -7.07 24.69
N GLU A 596 20.79 -6.11 24.95
CA GLU A 596 21.72 -5.55 23.95
C GLU A 596 22.88 -6.51 23.67
N GLU A 597 23.47 -7.01 24.75
CA GLU A 597 24.66 -7.86 24.72
C GLU A 597 24.37 -9.25 25.28
N TYR A 598 25.04 -10.25 24.73
CA TYR A 598 24.88 -11.63 25.18
C TYR A 598 25.62 -11.89 26.50
N SER A 599 26.62 -11.06 26.84
CA SER A 599 27.31 -11.04 28.15
C SER A 599 26.30 -10.99 29.29
N TYR A 600 25.29 -10.12 29.21
CA TYR A 600 24.20 -10.06 30.19
C TYR A 600 23.54 -11.43 30.47
N VAL A 601 23.30 -12.22 29.42
CA VAL A 601 22.70 -13.56 29.59
C VAL A 601 23.66 -14.49 30.32
N LEU A 602 24.95 -14.42 30.01
CA LEU A 602 25.99 -15.21 30.66
C LEU A 602 26.14 -14.83 32.14
N ASP A 603 26.17 -13.53 32.43
CA ASP A 603 26.28 -13.01 33.80
C ASP A 603 25.08 -13.45 34.66
N VAL A 604 23.86 -13.42 34.10
CA VAL A 604 22.67 -13.97 34.79
C VAL A 604 22.83 -15.47 35.02
N MET A 605 23.28 -16.25 34.03
CA MET A 605 23.47 -17.69 34.20
C MET A 605 24.51 -18.03 35.28
N GLU A 606 25.62 -17.29 35.30
CA GLU A 606 26.68 -17.44 36.30
C GLU A 606 26.16 -17.13 37.70
N LEU A 607 25.48 -15.99 37.87
CA LEU A 607 24.85 -15.61 39.15
C LEU A 607 23.86 -16.67 39.64
N MET A 608 23.03 -17.21 38.74
CA MET A 608 22.05 -18.23 39.11
C MET A 608 22.75 -19.54 39.53
N ALA A 609 23.85 -19.89 38.89
CA ALA A 609 24.61 -21.09 39.24
C ALA A 609 25.34 -20.94 40.59
N THR A 610 25.86 -19.76 40.89
CA THR A 610 26.63 -19.50 42.12
C THR A 610 25.76 -19.22 43.34
N GLU A 611 24.68 -18.44 43.18
CA GLU A 611 23.91 -17.95 44.34
C GLU A 611 22.66 -18.77 44.67
N ILE A 612 22.08 -19.47 43.69
CA ILE A 612 20.87 -20.28 43.88
C ILE A 612 21.01 -21.72 43.38
N GLU A 613 22.25 -22.20 43.27
CA GLU A 613 22.60 -23.58 42.93
C GLU A 613 21.98 -24.08 41.60
N ALA A 614 21.78 -23.18 40.63
CA ALA A 614 21.27 -23.58 39.32
C ALA A 614 22.26 -24.52 38.60
N ILE A 615 21.73 -25.57 37.97
CA ILE A 615 22.55 -26.60 37.33
C ILE A 615 22.82 -26.20 35.88
N PRO A 616 24.09 -26.01 35.46
CA PRO A 616 24.43 -25.81 34.06
C PRO A 616 23.92 -26.97 33.22
N SER A 617 23.11 -26.67 32.21
CA SER A 617 22.31 -27.67 31.49
C SER A 617 22.20 -27.35 30.01
N ARG A 618 21.52 -28.23 29.27
CA ARG A 618 21.17 -28.04 27.86
C ARG A 618 19.72 -28.38 27.58
N VAL A 619 19.01 -27.54 26.84
CA VAL A 619 17.62 -27.79 26.43
C VAL A 619 17.60 -28.90 25.38
N LYS A 620 16.89 -30.01 25.64
CA LYS A 620 16.85 -31.20 24.75
C LYS A 620 16.42 -30.86 23.32
N GLU A 621 15.33 -30.11 23.20
CA GLU A 621 14.71 -29.75 21.91
C GLU A 621 15.62 -28.90 21.01
N LEU A 622 16.58 -28.16 21.59
CA LEU A 622 17.51 -27.31 20.85
C LEU A 622 18.77 -28.05 20.39
N GLY A 623 18.91 -29.33 20.75
CA GLY A 623 20.04 -30.18 20.36
C GLY A 623 21.38 -29.55 20.70
N ASN A 624 22.34 -29.59 19.76
CA ASN A 624 23.70 -29.04 19.88
C ASN A 624 23.84 -27.57 19.50
N SER A 625 22.74 -26.81 19.44
CA SER A 625 22.82 -25.38 19.16
C SER A 625 23.55 -24.62 20.27
N TYR A 626 24.27 -23.55 19.92
CA TYR A 626 24.86 -22.62 20.89
C TYR A 626 23.80 -22.10 21.89
N PHE A 627 22.58 -21.85 21.42
CA PHE A 627 21.45 -21.39 22.23
C PHE A 627 20.80 -22.50 23.09
N ALA A 628 21.26 -23.75 22.95
CA ALA A 628 20.82 -24.84 23.80
C ALA A 628 21.43 -24.75 25.20
N HIS A 629 22.54 -24.02 25.38
CA HIS A 629 23.14 -23.80 26.70
C HIS A 629 22.20 -22.99 27.59
N CYS A 630 21.99 -23.50 28.81
CA CYS A 630 21.08 -22.93 29.79
C CYS A 630 21.55 -23.24 31.21
N VAL A 631 20.88 -22.66 32.19
CA VAL A 631 20.88 -23.16 33.57
C VAL A 631 19.47 -23.63 33.93
N THR A 632 19.37 -24.61 34.82
CA THR A 632 18.09 -25.21 35.21
C THR A 632 17.98 -25.28 36.73
N LEU A 633 16.80 -24.93 37.25
CA LEU A 633 16.45 -24.99 38.66
C LEU A 633 15.22 -25.90 38.85
N PRO A 634 15.25 -26.94 39.69
CA PRO A 634 14.04 -27.67 40.05
C PRO A 634 13.02 -26.74 40.71
N ILE A 635 11.75 -26.79 40.28
CA ILE A 635 10.65 -26.15 41.01
C ILE A 635 9.99 -27.18 41.93
N ASN A 636 9.67 -28.35 41.38
CA ASN A 636 9.11 -29.49 42.12
C ASN A 636 9.41 -30.80 41.37
N ALA A 637 8.73 -31.89 41.73
CA ALA A 637 8.93 -33.20 41.09
C ALA A 637 8.54 -33.23 39.59
N CYS A 638 7.66 -32.33 39.15
CA CYS A 638 7.06 -32.34 37.81
C CYS A 638 7.54 -31.18 36.92
N SER A 639 8.16 -30.14 37.47
CA SER A 639 8.59 -28.97 36.71
C SER A 639 9.96 -28.42 37.11
N GLU A 640 10.56 -27.71 36.16
CA GLU A 640 11.84 -27.03 36.32
C GLU A 640 11.82 -25.66 35.62
N LEU A 641 12.53 -24.69 36.19
CA LEU A 641 12.75 -23.38 35.59
C LEU A 641 14.01 -23.43 34.74
N VAL A 642 13.89 -23.09 33.46
CA VAL A 642 14.97 -23.08 32.49
C VAL A 642 15.27 -21.65 32.10
N ILE A 643 16.54 -21.25 32.21
CA ILE A 643 17.01 -19.92 31.86
C ILE A 643 17.98 -20.03 30.70
N ASN A 644 17.68 -19.40 29.57
CA ASN A 644 18.52 -19.46 28.37
C ASN A 644 18.54 -18.16 27.55
N GLY A 645 19.53 -18.07 26.65
CA GLY A 645 19.61 -17.01 25.64
C GLY A 645 19.11 -17.49 24.28
N ALA A 646 18.53 -16.58 23.50
CA ALA A 646 18.16 -16.83 22.12
C ALA A 646 18.52 -15.63 21.22
N GLY A 647 18.83 -15.90 19.95
CA GLY A 647 18.93 -14.86 18.93
C GLY A 647 17.56 -14.23 18.65
N MET A 648 17.51 -12.90 18.55
CA MET A 648 16.26 -12.22 18.20
C MET A 648 15.84 -12.53 16.76
N LYS A 649 14.55 -12.83 16.57
CA LYS A 649 13.94 -12.86 15.23
C LYS A 649 13.61 -11.46 14.70
N SER A 650 13.33 -10.50 15.58
CA SER A 650 12.99 -9.12 15.22
C SER A 650 14.20 -8.20 15.38
N LYS A 651 14.46 -7.32 14.41
CA LYS A 651 15.50 -6.29 14.52
C LYS A 651 14.92 -5.08 15.24
N TRP A 652 15.31 -4.87 16.49
CA TRP A 652 14.97 -3.65 17.23
C TRP A 652 16.25 -3.12 17.89
N PRO A 653 17.07 -2.33 17.17
CA PRO A 653 18.29 -1.77 17.73
C PRO A 653 17.98 -0.98 19.01
N PRO A 654 18.80 -1.06 20.07
CA PRO A 654 20.10 -1.76 20.16
C PRO A 654 20.02 -3.27 20.48
N PHE A 655 18.83 -3.83 20.75
CA PHE A 655 18.66 -5.21 21.19
C PHE A 655 18.96 -6.23 20.07
N ARG A 656 19.82 -7.19 20.40
CA ARG A 656 20.24 -8.27 19.49
C ARG A 656 19.88 -9.65 20.00
N TRP A 657 19.65 -9.75 21.31
CA TRP A 657 19.45 -11.01 22.00
C TRP A 657 18.17 -10.97 22.82
N THR A 658 17.69 -12.16 23.16
CA THR A 658 16.58 -12.34 24.06
C THR A 658 17.03 -13.25 25.18
N PHE A 659 17.00 -12.71 26.38
CA PHE A 659 17.02 -13.49 27.60
C PHE A 659 15.65 -14.12 27.80
N LYS A 660 15.60 -15.40 28.18
CA LYS A 660 14.36 -16.15 28.34
C LYS A 660 14.41 -16.98 29.62
N MET A 661 13.32 -16.92 30.39
CA MET A 661 13.02 -17.88 31.45
C MET A 661 11.74 -18.62 31.06
N GLU A 662 11.71 -19.94 31.26
CA GLU A 662 10.53 -20.75 31.00
C GLU A 662 10.38 -21.84 32.04
N VAL A 663 9.16 -22.04 32.54
CA VAL A 663 8.84 -23.22 33.33
C VAL A 663 8.53 -24.38 32.40
N MET A 664 9.34 -25.42 32.45
CA MET A 664 9.23 -26.62 31.62
C MET A 664 8.87 -27.84 32.49
N ALA A 665 8.49 -28.94 31.83
CA ALA A 665 8.33 -30.22 32.51
C ALA A 665 9.70 -30.73 33.00
N ARG A 666 9.72 -31.46 34.11
CA ARG A 666 10.95 -32.03 34.66
C ARG A 666 11.65 -32.91 33.62
N GLY A 667 12.96 -32.73 33.47
CA GLY A 667 13.75 -33.50 32.50
C GLY A 667 13.63 -32.99 31.06
N SER A 668 13.13 -31.76 30.85
CA SER A 668 13.25 -31.07 29.56
C SER A 668 14.70 -30.65 29.26
N THR A 669 15.57 -30.60 30.27
CA THR A 669 17.00 -30.33 30.09
C THR A 669 17.89 -31.54 30.40
N ILE A 670 19.14 -31.49 29.95
CA ILE A 670 20.20 -32.44 30.24
C ILE A 670 21.29 -31.69 31.02
N PRO A 671 21.57 -32.06 32.28
CA PRO A 671 22.69 -31.49 33.03
C PRO A 671 24.00 -31.65 32.27
N LYS A 672 24.84 -30.63 32.25
CA LYS A 672 26.23 -30.79 31.81
C LYS A 672 26.95 -31.60 32.89
N SER A 673 27.61 -32.68 32.50
CA SER A 673 28.55 -33.37 33.37
C SER A 673 29.57 -32.34 33.86
N LYS A 674 29.83 -32.28 35.17
CA LYS A 674 30.97 -31.51 35.68
C LYS A 674 32.21 -32.04 34.94
N PRO A 675 33.02 -31.19 34.29
CA PRO A 675 34.31 -31.65 33.82
C PRO A 675 35.04 -32.21 35.04
N GLU A 676 35.42 -33.48 34.95
CA GLU A 676 36.19 -34.19 35.99
C GLU A 676 37.53 -33.53 36.27
#